data_AF-A0A8X7PLJ9-F1
#
_entry.id   AF-A0A8X7PLJ9-F1
#
_cell.length_a   1.000
_cell.length_b   1.000
_cell.length_c   1.000
_cell.angle_alpha   90.00
_cell.angle_beta   90.00
_cell.angle_gamma   90.00
#
_symmetry.space_group_name_H-M   'P 1'
#
loop_
_entity.id
_entity.type
_entity.pdbx_description
1 polymer ?
#
loop_
_entity_poly.entity_id
_entity_poly.type
_entity_poly.pdbx_seq_one_letter_code
_entity_poly.pdbx_strand_id
1 'polypeptide(L)'
;MGQREKSSNNHSSRKRGMGRKDQKGGRGFDSDSNKRNQSNDSANVKAASKKQSEFEHQNQFVRKEIDPETSKYFSEIANLFDSNGVDLEERSVICGNALEETRGREYEIATDYIISHVLQTLLEGCELDQLCSFLRNSASVFPAIAMDKSGSHVAESALKSLATHLENPDAYSVIEEALLSICKVIVEKPLEMICNCHGSYVLRTLLSLCKGVSIETPELRGAKSSKALAKRLNLKTSHSDENNLEFSHQGFPDVFSYLLSGILSCSREDMKYLQVDQCSSLVLQTALGLMVKQDDELLEIIPLVLGCNNSANGKEEGVLIETDVAKEILESLKDNSFSHLMEVILEVAPESLYNELFNKVFKNSLYDLSLDRSANFVIQALISHAKNQEQMGLIWEELAPRLKDLLEQGKSGVVTFLLAASQRLQSHEHKCCEALADALCSKNETRISIAPRLLFLDNYFYSQDKSTWEWAPGAKMHLMGCLILQEIFKFSSELIQPYITSLTSMKPEYTVETAKDPSGARVIEAFLASNAASKQKRRLIIKLRGHFGELSLHKSGSFTVEKCFDACNVALREAIAAELLEVKADLLKTTQGPYLLRKLDIDGYASRPEQWKSRQEAKQSTYNEFCSAFGSSKSNFPKNTFVSDASEDAPQDVEVESTRKESDHRPTSGVKRHREEHAKDKNVSFAGGKGTKQKKSKTSEATDKPATKKKPFLSGEMIGKNRYSNKLRI
;
A
#
# COMPACT_ATOMS: atom_id res chain seq x y z
N MET A 1 -74.29 -2.85 -46.28
CA MET A 1 -73.26 -2.28 -45.37
C MET A 1 -73.32 -3.09 -44.07
N GLY A 2 -72.24 -3.47 -43.39
CA GLY A 2 -70.80 -3.36 -43.69
C GLY A 2 -70.03 -4.29 -42.73
N GLN A 3 -68.78 -4.64 -43.02
CA GLN A 3 -68.01 -5.61 -42.22
C GLN A 3 -67.67 -5.09 -40.81
N ARG A 4 -67.89 -5.91 -39.77
CA ARG A 4 -67.15 -5.83 -38.49
C ARG A 4 -67.01 -7.20 -37.78
N GLU A 5 -65.78 -7.44 -37.35
CA GLU A 5 -65.34 -8.03 -36.07
C GLU A 5 -65.86 -9.40 -35.54
N LYS A 6 -64.88 -10.33 -35.43
CA LYS A 6 -64.47 -11.09 -34.22
C LYS A 6 -65.36 -12.21 -33.62
N SER A 7 -64.64 -13.31 -33.32
CA SER A 7 -64.76 -14.25 -32.18
C SER A 7 -65.91 -15.26 -32.07
N SER A 8 -65.55 -16.55 -32.18
CA SER A 8 -65.94 -17.66 -31.27
C SER A 8 -65.12 -18.91 -31.63
N ASN A 9 -64.22 -19.41 -30.77
CA ASN A 9 -64.47 -20.46 -29.77
C ASN A 9 -65.20 -21.71 -30.30
N ASN A 10 -64.45 -22.79 -30.57
CA ASN A 10 -64.34 -23.95 -29.65
C ASN A 10 -63.66 -25.16 -30.33
N HIS A 11 -62.76 -25.85 -29.63
CA HIS A 11 -62.65 -27.31 -29.74
C HIS A 11 -62.09 -27.97 -28.48
N SER A 12 -62.95 -28.80 -27.85
CA SER A 12 -62.64 -29.99 -27.05
C SER A 12 -61.42 -30.03 -26.11
N SER A 13 -61.71 -29.99 -24.80
CA SER A 13 -60.93 -30.65 -23.73
C SER A 13 -60.75 -32.17 -24.00
N ARG A 14 -59.92 -32.98 -23.30
CA ARG A 14 -59.55 -32.98 -21.86
C ARG A 14 -58.49 -34.08 -21.57
N LYS A 15 -57.44 -33.82 -20.78
CA LYS A 15 -56.92 -34.72 -19.70
C LYS A 15 -55.59 -34.27 -19.06
N ARG A 16 -55.60 -34.19 -17.72
CA ARG A 16 -54.54 -34.47 -16.72
C ARG A 16 -53.08 -34.09 -17.06
N GLY A 17 -52.53 -33.12 -16.32
CA GLY A 17 -51.10 -32.80 -16.32
C GLY A 17 -50.29 -33.50 -15.22
N MET A 18 -48.99 -33.21 -15.20
CA MET A 18 -48.07 -33.47 -14.08
C MET A 18 -47.32 -32.18 -13.75
N GLY A 19 -47.18 -31.86 -12.47
CA GLY A 19 -46.15 -30.93 -12.02
C GLY A 19 -44.84 -31.67 -11.76
N ARG A 20 -43.70 -31.03 -12.01
CA ARG A 20 -42.39 -31.51 -11.53
C ARG A 20 -41.74 -30.43 -10.67
N LYS A 21 -41.14 -30.88 -9.56
CA LYS A 21 -40.08 -30.14 -8.88
C LYS A 21 -38.82 -30.30 -9.73
N ASP A 22 -37.97 -29.28 -9.75
CA ASP A 22 -36.54 -29.45 -10.01
C ASP A 22 -35.73 -28.79 -8.90
N GLN A 23 -34.47 -29.21 -8.77
CA GLN A 23 -33.71 -29.13 -7.51
C GLN A 23 -32.73 -27.95 -7.47
N LYS A 24 -32.22 -27.64 -6.26
CA LYS A 24 -31.07 -26.75 -6.08
C LYS A 24 -29.84 -27.34 -6.80
N GLY A 25 -29.22 -26.55 -7.68
CA GLY A 25 -27.87 -26.78 -8.19
C GLY A 25 -27.04 -25.51 -7.99
N GLY A 26 -25.83 -25.65 -7.49
CA GLY A 26 -24.83 -24.58 -7.36
C GLY A 26 -23.46 -25.07 -7.83
N ARG A 27 -22.44 -24.18 -7.78
CA ARG A 27 -21.27 -24.13 -8.71
C ARG A 27 -21.68 -23.48 -10.03
N GLY A 28 -20.81 -22.79 -10.75
CA GLY A 28 -19.41 -22.41 -10.48
C GLY A 28 -18.87 -21.75 -11.76
N PHE A 29 -18.18 -20.63 -11.66
CA PHE A 29 -17.74 -19.88 -12.85
C PHE A 29 -16.39 -20.38 -13.35
N ASP A 30 -16.41 -21.16 -14.43
CA ASP A 30 -15.22 -21.52 -15.20
C ASP A 30 -14.88 -20.46 -16.26
N SER A 31 -13.61 -20.48 -16.70
CA SER A 31 -13.04 -19.52 -17.66
C SER A 31 -13.42 -19.84 -19.10
N ASP A 32 -14.23 -18.98 -19.74
CA ASP A 32 -14.65 -19.18 -21.14
C ASP A 32 -13.67 -18.54 -22.15
N SER A 33 -12.99 -19.37 -22.95
CA SER A 33 -11.89 -18.95 -23.84
C SER A 33 -12.36 -18.66 -25.27
N ASN A 34 -12.30 -17.39 -25.69
CA ASN A 34 -12.88 -16.97 -26.98
C ASN A 34 -11.83 -16.89 -28.11
N LYS A 35 -11.68 -17.97 -28.89
CA LYS A 35 -10.81 -18.00 -30.08
C LYS A 35 -11.46 -17.30 -31.28
N ARG A 36 -10.75 -16.37 -31.91
CA ARG A 36 -11.01 -15.95 -33.30
C ARG A 36 -9.72 -15.91 -34.11
N ASN A 37 -9.80 -16.42 -35.34
CA ASN A 37 -8.66 -16.54 -36.24
C ASN A 37 -8.32 -15.19 -36.88
N GLN A 38 -7.04 -14.83 -36.90
CA GLN A 38 -6.42 -14.10 -38.00
C GLN A 38 -5.07 -14.75 -38.32
N SER A 39 -4.69 -14.69 -39.59
CA SER A 39 -3.49 -15.35 -40.12
C SER A 39 -2.61 -14.32 -40.85
N ASN A 40 -1.33 -14.26 -40.49
CA ASN A 40 -0.22 -14.57 -41.39
C ASN A 40 1.16 -14.34 -40.73
N ASP A 41 2.12 -15.16 -41.15
CA ASP A 41 3.55 -14.90 -41.34
C ASP A 41 4.30 -13.96 -40.36
N SER A 42 5.01 -14.56 -39.40
CA SER A 42 6.35 -14.10 -39.00
C SER A 42 7.24 -15.28 -38.57
N ALA A 43 8.56 -15.09 -38.61
CA ALA A 43 9.54 -16.18 -38.63
C ALA A 43 9.54 -17.07 -37.36
N ASN A 44 9.62 -18.39 -37.57
CA ASN A 44 9.59 -19.41 -36.52
C ASN A 44 10.96 -19.57 -35.83
N VAL A 45 11.26 -18.70 -34.87
CA VAL A 45 12.44 -18.83 -33.99
C VAL A 45 12.09 -19.76 -32.82
N LYS A 46 12.64 -20.98 -32.84
CA LYS A 46 12.47 -21.94 -31.74
C LYS A 46 13.25 -21.50 -30.51
N ALA A 47 12.56 -21.10 -29.45
CA ALA A 47 13.14 -20.97 -28.12
C ALA A 47 13.63 -22.34 -27.60
N ALA A 48 14.74 -22.34 -26.86
CA ALA A 48 15.45 -23.57 -26.50
C ALA A 48 14.92 -24.21 -25.21
N SER A 49 13.84 -24.98 -25.29
CA SER A 49 13.26 -25.79 -24.20
C SER A 49 14.14 -26.99 -23.80
N LYS A 50 15.46 -26.80 -23.64
CA LYS A 50 16.45 -27.90 -23.60
C LYS A 50 17.12 -28.17 -22.24
N LYS A 51 16.98 -27.27 -21.25
CA LYS A 51 17.47 -27.48 -19.87
C LYS A 51 16.43 -28.10 -18.93
N GLN A 52 15.15 -28.03 -19.28
CA GLN A 52 14.06 -28.46 -18.38
C GLN A 52 14.02 -29.99 -18.18
N SER A 53 14.62 -30.76 -19.09
CA SER A 53 14.73 -32.22 -19.03
C SER A 53 16.01 -32.75 -18.38
N GLU A 54 16.95 -31.89 -17.96
CA GLU A 54 18.21 -32.33 -17.32
C GLU A 54 18.09 -32.46 -15.80
N PHE A 55 17.04 -31.90 -15.18
CA PHE A 55 16.77 -31.97 -13.74
C PHE A 55 15.80 -33.09 -13.31
N GLU A 56 15.09 -33.75 -14.23
CA GLU A 56 14.03 -34.72 -13.86
C GLU A 56 14.54 -36.10 -13.38
N HIS A 57 15.86 -36.36 -13.37
CA HIS A 57 16.43 -37.70 -13.15
C HIS A 57 17.59 -37.75 -12.12
N GLN A 58 17.27 -37.58 -10.83
CA GLN A 58 17.96 -38.27 -9.74
C GLN A 58 17.08 -38.36 -8.48
N ASN A 59 17.20 -39.46 -7.72
CA ASN A 59 16.51 -39.73 -6.46
C ASN A 59 14.99 -39.45 -6.42
N GLN A 60 14.21 -40.15 -7.25
CA GLN A 60 12.78 -40.33 -6.95
C GLN A 60 12.62 -41.07 -5.61
N PHE A 61 12.13 -40.38 -4.60
CA PHE A 61 11.60 -41.01 -3.39
C PHE A 61 10.33 -41.79 -3.76
N VAL A 62 10.47 -43.07 -4.09
CA VAL A 62 9.34 -43.96 -4.40
C VAL A 62 8.55 -44.19 -3.11
N ARG A 63 7.47 -43.43 -2.95
CA ARG A 63 6.52 -43.54 -1.84
C ARG A 63 6.03 -44.99 -1.73
N LYS A 64 6.30 -45.64 -0.60
CA LYS A 64 5.76 -46.97 -0.31
C LYS A 64 4.26 -46.86 -0.02
N GLU A 65 3.52 -47.92 -0.33
CA GLU A 65 2.09 -48.02 0.02
C GLU A 65 1.93 -48.08 1.54
N ILE A 66 0.97 -47.34 2.09
CA ILE A 66 0.64 -47.37 3.52
C ILE A 66 -0.29 -48.54 3.78
N ASP A 67 0.02 -49.34 4.79
CA ASP A 67 -0.81 -50.46 5.23
C ASP A 67 -2.20 -50.01 5.73
N PRO A 68 -3.25 -50.84 5.52
CA PRO A 68 -4.60 -50.53 5.98
C PRO A 68 -4.72 -50.24 7.48
N GLU A 69 -3.89 -50.88 8.30
CA GLU A 69 -3.81 -50.72 9.75
C GLU A 69 -3.38 -49.30 10.14
N THR A 70 -2.29 -48.79 9.55
CA THR A 70 -1.81 -47.41 9.74
C THR A 70 -2.82 -46.39 9.22
N SER A 71 -3.43 -46.64 8.06
CA SER A 71 -4.47 -45.77 7.50
C SER A 71 -5.72 -45.70 8.40
N LYS A 72 -6.12 -46.85 8.97
CA LYS A 72 -7.21 -46.93 9.96
C LYS A 72 -6.87 -46.20 11.26
N TYR A 73 -5.64 -46.35 11.78
CA TYR A 73 -5.19 -45.70 13.01
C TYR A 73 -5.35 -44.17 12.96
N PHE A 74 -4.78 -43.51 11.95
CA PHE A 74 -4.91 -42.06 11.80
C PHE A 74 -6.36 -41.64 11.50
N SER A 75 -7.14 -42.47 10.79
CA SER A 75 -8.57 -42.22 10.58
C SER A 75 -9.37 -42.26 11.88
N GLU A 76 -9.08 -43.18 12.81
CA GLU A 76 -9.77 -43.27 14.10
C GLU A 76 -9.42 -42.06 15.01
N ILE A 77 -8.18 -41.56 14.96
CA ILE A 77 -7.78 -40.31 15.67
C ILE A 77 -8.50 -39.08 15.10
N ALA A 78 -8.63 -38.96 13.77
CA ALA A 78 -9.37 -37.87 13.16
C ALA A 78 -10.85 -37.85 13.62
N ASN A 79 -11.51 -39.01 13.59
CA ASN A 79 -12.89 -39.16 14.08
C ASN A 79 -13.01 -38.84 15.59
N LEU A 80 -12.00 -39.17 16.39
CA LEU A 80 -11.96 -38.83 17.82
C LEU A 80 -11.94 -37.31 18.03
N PHE A 81 -11.14 -36.57 17.26
CA PHE A 81 -11.07 -35.11 17.36
C PHE A 81 -12.32 -34.41 16.81
N ASP A 82 -12.91 -34.90 15.72
CA ASP A 82 -14.19 -34.39 15.19
C ASP A 82 -15.35 -34.54 16.20
N SER A 83 -15.28 -35.54 17.09
CA SER A 83 -16.31 -35.77 18.10
C SER A 83 -16.39 -34.68 19.19
N ASN A 84 -15.36 -33.84 19.33
CA ASN A 84 -15.23 -32.79 20.35
C ASN A 84 -15.40 -33.29 21.81
N GLY A 85 -15.21 -34.59 22.07
CA GLY A 85 -15.35 -35.21 23.40
C GLY A 85 -14.09 -35.28 24.25
N VAL A 86 -12.96 -34.77 23.74
CA VAL A 86 -11.61 -34.86 24.35
C VAL A 86 -11.17 -33.49 24.84
N ASP A 87 -10.58 -33.41 26.03
CA ASP A 87 -10.07 -32.16 26.60
C ASP A 87 -8.74 -31.71 25.96
N LEU A 88 -8.35 -30.45 26.14
CA LEU A 88 -7.16 -29.87 25.51
C LEU A 88 -5.85 -30.54 25.97
N GLU A 89 -5.72 -30.87 27.26
CA GLU A 89 -4.53 -31.57 27.79
C GLU A 89 -4.44 -33.00 27.22
N GLU A 90 -5.55 -33.75 27.24
CA GLU A 90 -5.63 -35.11 26.69
C GLU A 90 -5.39 -35.12 25.18
N ARG A 91 -5.93 -34.15 24.45
CA ARG A 91 -5.72 -33.98 23.01
C ARG A 91 -4.25 -33.81 22.67
N SER A 92 -3.49 -33.01 23.42
CA SER A 92 -2.08 -32.76 23.14
C SER A 92 -1.23 -34.02 23.33
N VAL A 93 -1.51 -34.80 24.39
CA VAL A 93 -0.88 -36.10 24.63
C VAL A 93 -1.22 -37.11 23.52
N ILE A 94 -2.47 -37.15 23.04
CA ILE A 94 -2.86 -37.98 21.89
C ILE A 94 -2.11 -37.56 20.62
N CYS A 95 -1.99 -36.26 20.36
CA CYS A 95 -1.20 -35.75 19.23
C CYS A 95 0.27 -36.18 19.31
N GLY A 96 0.91 -36.03 20.47
CA GLY A 96 2.30 -36.44 20.70
C GLY A 96 2.52 -37.94 20.48
N ASN A 97 1.65 -38.79 21.04
CA ASN A 97 1.72 -40.25 20.86
C ASN A 97 1.53 -40.67 19.38
N ALA A 98 0.64 -40.00 18.66
CA ALA A 98 0.37 -40.28 17.26
C ALA A 98 1.50 -39.84 16.31
N LEU A 99 2.36 -38.89 16.73
CA LEU A 99 3.56 -38.51 15.98
C LEU A 99 4.65 -39.59 16.03
N GLU A 100 4.81 -40.33 17.13
CA GLU A 100 5.79 -41.44 17.20
C GLU A 100 5.44 -42.61 16.25
N GLU A 101 4.16 -42.85 15.94
CA GLU A 101 3.73 -43.84 14.93
C GLU A 101 4.10 -43.45 13.49
N THR A 102 4.56 -42.21 13.26
CA THR A 102 5.11 -41.77 11.96
C THR A 102 6.57 -42.18 11.75
N ARG A 103 7.26 -42.63 12.81
CA ARG A 103 8.72 -42.74 12.85
C ARG A 103 9.29 -43.75 11.86
N GLY A 104 10.23 -43.31 11.03
CA GLY A 104 10.81 -44.07 9.91
C GLY A 104 9.87 -44.24 8.70
N ARG A 105 8.73 -43.54 8.69
CA ARG A 105 7.71 -43.51 7.61
C ARG A 105 7.16 -42.10 7.38
N GLU A 106 7.90 -41.08 7.83
CA GLU A 106 7.47 -39.68 7.88
C GLU A 106 7.14 -39.16 6.49
N TYR A 107 7.95 -39.52 5.49
CA TYR A 107 7.70 -39.19 4.08
C TYR A 107 6.42 -39.84 3.56
N GLU A 108 6.25 -41.15 3.71
CA GLU A 108 5.08 -41.87 3.22
C GLU A 108 3.77 -41.32 3.79
N ILE A 109 3.76 -40.99 5.09
CA ILE A 109 2.58 -40.52 5.82
C ILE A 109 2.30 -39.04 5.52
N ALA A 110 3.32 -38.18 5.53
CA ALA A 110 3.15 -36.75 5.23
C ALA A 110 2.75 -36.48 3.77
N THR A 111 3.14 -37.34 2.84
CA THR A 111 2.75 -37.27 1.42
C THR A 111 1.47 -38.04 1.09
N ASP A 112 0.73 -38.52 2.10
CA ASP A 112 -0.59 -39.10 1.85
C ASP A 112 -1.67 -38.03 1.63
N TYR A 113 -2.50 -38.23 0.61
CA TYR A 113 -3.60 -37.31 0.31
C TYR A 113 -4.63 -37.21 1.45
N ILE A 114 -4.88 -38.27 2.22
CA ILE A 114 -5.80 -38.27 3.37
C ILE A 114 -5.02 -37.95 4.65
N ILE A 115 -4.02 -38.76 4.97
CA ILE A 115 -3.39 -38.75 6.31
C ILE A 115 -2.60 -37.47 6.56
N SER A 116 -2.12 -36.76 5.53
CA SER A 116 -1.51 -35.43 5.68
C SER A 116 -2.41 -34.41 6.38
N HIS A 117 -3.74 -34.48 6.22
CA HIS A 117 -4.69 -33.59 6.91
C HIS A 117 -4.81 -33.92 8.40
N VAL A 118 -4.73 -35.21 8.74
CA VAL A 118 -4.65 -35.66 10.13
C VAL A 118 -3.32 -35.19 10.73
N LEU A 119 -2.21 -35.41 10.03
CA LEU A 119 -0.86 -35.06 10.51
C LEU A 119 -0.68 -33.55 10.74
N GLN A 120 -1.26 -32.69 9.90
CA GLN A 120 -1.36 -31.24 10.17
C GLN A 120 -2.06 -30.98 11.52
N THR A 121 -3.20 -31.64 11.76
CA THR A 121 -3.96 -31.54 13.03
C THR A 121 -3.19 -32.08 14.24
N LEU A 122 -2.29 -33.06 14.05
CA LEU A 122 -1.39 -33.54 15.11
C LEU A 122 -0.32 -32.50 15.45
N LEU A 123 0.35 -31.96 14.42
CA LEU A 123 1.44 -30.99 14.55
C LEU A 123 0.98 -29.65 15.14
N GLU A 124 -0.24 -29.23 14.85
CA GLU A 124 -0.87 -28.03 15.43
C GLU A 124 -1.45 -28.26 16.84
N GLY A 125 -1.39 -29.49 17.38
CA GLY A 125 -1.95 -29.84 18.69
C GLY A 125 -1.00 -30.50 19.69
N CYS A 126 0.15 -31.04 19.26
CA CYS A 126 1.18 -31.63 20.15
C CYS A 126 1.98 -30.57 20.91
N GLU A 127 2.69 -30.99 21.97
CA GLU A 127 3.65 -30.12 22.65
C GLU A 127 4.96 -29.97 21.86
N LEU A 128 5.77 -28.98 22.24
CA LEU A 128 7.02 -28.61 21.56
C LEU A 128 8.02 -29.77 21.44
N ASP A 129 8.12 -30.63 22.45
CA ASP A 129 9.12 -31.71 22.47
C ASP A 129 8.82 -32.79 21.41
N GLN A 130 7.55 -33.15 21.19
CA GLN A 130 7.17 -34.11 20.15
C GLN A 130 7.18 -33.45 18.77
N LEU A 131 6.82 -32.16 18.66
CA LEU A 131 6.96 -31.36 17.43
C LEU A 131 8.43 -31.30 16.95
N CYS A 132 9.36 -30.91 17.82
CA CYS A 132 10.78 -30.88 17.49
C CYS A 132 11.35 -32.28 17.25
N SER A 133 10.79 -33.32 17.87
CA SER A 133 11.20 -34.71 17.61
C SER A 133 10.72 -35.22 16.24
N PHE A 134 9.49 -34.92 15.83
CA PHE A 134 9.02 -35.16 14.46
C PHE A 134 9.89 -34.43 13.42
N LEU A 135 10.23 -33.17 13.66
CA LEU A 135 11.09 -32.39 12.76
C LEU A 135 12.51 -32.94 12.67
N ARG A 136 13.14 -33.34 13.79
CA ARG A 136 14.46 -33.98 13.80
C ARG A 136 14.46 -35.35 13.12
N ASN A 137 13.44 -36.18 13.33
CA ASN A 137 13.31 -37.49 12.69
C ASN A 137 13.09 -37.35 11.17
N SER A 138 12.21 -36.42 10.75
CA SER A 138 11.88 -36.19 9.33
C SER A 138 12.92 -35.36 8.56
N ALA A 139 13.89 -34.74 9.22
CA ALA A 139 14.84 -33.80 8.61
C ALA A 139 15.50 -34.31 7.31
N SER A 140 15.93 -35.58 7.27
CA SER A 140 16.60 -36.20 6.12
C SER A 140 15.69 -36.41 4.89
N VAL A 141 14.37 -36.38 5.08
CA VAL A 141 13.35 -36.45 4.02
C VAL A 141 12.55 -35.15 3.89
N PHE A 142 12.85 -34.13 4.69
CA PHE A 142 12.10 -32.87 4.75
C PHE A 142 12.01 -32.14 3.40
N PRO A 143 13.07 -32.05 2.57
CA PRO A 143 12.92 -31.46 1.23
C PRO A 143 11.92 -32.21 0.34
N ALA A 144 11.90 -33.55 0.40
CA ALA A 144 10.97 -34.37 -0.37
C ALA A 144 9.52 -34.24 0.14
N ILE A 145 9.32 -34.11 1.46
CA ILE A 145 8.02 -33.76 2.05
C ILE A 145 7.60 -32.36 1.59
N ALA A 146 8.47 -31.37 1.71
CA ALA A 146 8.20 -29.96 1.40
C ALA A 146 7.95 -29.69 -0.10
N MET A 147 8.42 -30.56 -0.99
CA MET A 147 8.18 -30.48 -2.44
C MET A 147 6.93 -31.25 -2.90
N ASP A 148 6.26 -32.02 -2.04
CA ASP A 148 4.98 -32.67 -2.34
C ASP A 148 3.77 -31.73 -2.14
N LYS A 149 2.71 -31.97 -2.92
CA LYS A 149 1.45 -31.23 -2.89
C LYS A 149 0.66 -31.32 -1.57
N SER A 150 0.95 -32.32 -0.74
CA SER A 150 0.30 -32.63 0.54
C SER A 150 1.32 -32.46 1.68
N GLY A 151 2.53 -33.00 1.49
CA GLY A 151 3.63 -32.86 2.44
C GLY A 151 4.06 -31.42 2.69
N SER A 152 3.97 -30.53 1.70
CA SER A 152 4.25 -29.09 1.90
C SER A 152 3.32 -28.43 2.92
N HIS A 153 2.05 -28.84 2.99
CA HIS A 153 1.12 -28.34 4.01
C HIS A 153 1.42 -28.92 5.40
N VAL A 154 1.86 -30.19 5.48
CA VAL A 154 2.41 -30.77 6.73
C VAL A 154 3.63 -29.98 7.22
N ALA A 155 4.58 -29.69 6.32
CA ALA A 155 5.78 -28.93 6.62
C ALA A 155 5.45 -27.47 7.03
N GLU A 156 4.56 -26.78 6.31
CA GLU A 156 4.07 -25.46 6.72
C GLU A 156 3.42 -25.48 8.11
N SER A 157 2.68 -26.53 8.46
CA SER A 157 1.95 -26.62 9.74
C SER A 157 2.89 -26.92 10.91
N ALA A 158 3.92 -27.74 10.73
CA ALA A 158 4.99 -27.91 11.71
C ALA A 158 5.72 -26.58 11.99
N LEU A 159 6.05 -25.81 10.94
CA LEU A 159 6.69 -24.51 11.08
C LEU A 159 5.77 -23.45 11.73
N LYS A 160 4.46 -23.46 11.42
CA LYS A 160 3.48 -22.59 12.11
C LYS A 160 3.32 -22.96 13.57
N SER A 161 3.33 -24.25 13.90
CA SER A 161 3.26 -24.72 15.29
C SER A 161 4.49 -24.26 16.09
N LEU A 162 5.70 -24.39 15.53
CA LEU A 162 6.92 -23.80 16.13
C LEU A 162 6.80 -22.28 16.36
N ALA A 163 6.15 -21.56 15.43
CA ALA A 163 5.95 -20.12 15.55
C ALA A 163 5.11 -19.73 16.79
N THR A 164 4.21 -20.60 17.26
CA THR A 164 3.42 -20.35 18.49
C THR A 164 4.26 -20.35 19.76
N HIS A 165 5.44 -20.96 19.74
CA HIS A 165 6.34 -21.06 20.88
C HIS A 165 7.43 -19.97 20.93
N LEU A 166 7.46 -19.03 19.96
CA LEU A 166 8.46 -17.96 19.90
C LEU A 166 8.42 -16.99 21.10
N GLU A 167 7.27 -16.85 21.76
CA GLU A 167 7.13 -16.01 22.96
C GLU A 167 7.64 -16.69 24.25
N ASN A 168 8.02 -17.97 24.19
CA ASN A 168 8.58 -18.72 25.33
C ASN A 168 10.12 -18.72 25.31
N PRO A 169 10.81 -18.03 26.24
CA PRO A 169 12.28 -18.00 26.28
C PRO A 169 12.91 -19.39 26.46
N ASP A 170 12.27 -20.28 27.21
CA ASP A 170 12.79 -21.62 27.50
C ASP A 170 12.74 -22.54 26.26
N ALA A 171 11.91 -22.20 25.26
CA ALA A 171 11.80 -22.94 24.01
C ALA A 171 12.95 -22.66 23.02
N TYR A 172 13.65 -21.53 23.16
CA TYR A 172 14.55 -20.98 22.14
C TYR A 172 15.55 -22.03 21.60
N SER A 173 16.33 -22.67 22.47
CA SER A 173 17.38 -23.61 22.07
C SER A 173 16.84 -24.89 21.42
N VAL A 174 15.60 -25.29 21.74
CA VAL A 174 14.97 -26.51 21.21
C VAL A 174 14.37 -26.26 19.82
N ILE A 175 13.81 -25.06 19.61
CA ILE A 175 13.40 -24.57 18.29
C ILE A 175 14.64 -24.38 17.39
N GLU A 176 15.70 -23.75 17.90
CA GLU A 176 16.93 -23.49 17.15
C GLU A 176 17.60 -24.79 16.65
N GLU A 177 17.70 -25.83 17.48
CA GLU A 177 18.21 -27.14 17.07
C GLU A 177 17.34 -27.76 15.96
N ALA A 178 16.01 -27.73 16.11
CA ALA A 178 15.09 -28.30 15.12
C ALA A 178 15.18 -27.56 13.78
N LEU A 179 15.17 -26.22 13.77
CA LEU A 179 15.36 -25.41 12.57
C LEU A 179 16.72 -25.68 11.91
N LEU A 180 17.80 -25.71 12.69
CA LEU A 180 19.14 -25.98 12.17
C LEU A 180 19.26 -27.40 11.58
N SER A 181 18.54 -28.38 12.12
CA SER A 181 18.50 -29.75 11.56
C SER A 181 17.87 -29.79 10.16
N ILE A 182 16.80 -29.02 9.94
CA ILE A 182 16.12 -28.88 8.65
C ILE A 182 16.98 -28.08 7.67
N CYS A 183 17.49 -26.92 8.10
CA CYS A 183 18.29 -26.02 7.26
C CYS A 183 19.53 -26.72 6.68
N LYS A 184 20.20 -27.59 7.45
CA LYS A 184 21.35 -28.37 6.96
C LYS A 184 21.02 -29.19 5.72
N VAL A 185 19.93 -29.97 5.76
CA VAL A 185 19.53 -30.85 4.64
C VAL A 185 19.03 -30.04 3.44
N ILE A 186 18.38 -28.89 3.67
CA ILE A 186 17.99 -27.97 2.58
C ILE A 186 19.22 -27.37 1.89
N VAL A 187 20.24 -26.95 2.65
CA VAL A 187 21.46 -26.30 2.13
C VAL A 187 22.37 -27.27 1.35
N GLU A 188 22.23 -28.59 1.50
CA GLU A 188 22.92 -29.56 0.64
C GLU A 188 22.44 -29.53 -0.83
N LYS A 189 21.15 -29.26 -1.07
CA LYS A 189 20.52 -29.25 -2.41
C LYS A 189 19.41 -28.20 -2.54
N PRO A 190 19.70 -26.90 -2.39
CA PRO A 190 18.65 -25.89 -2.23
C PRO A 190 17.88 -25.61 -3.54
N LEU A 191 18.55 -25.67 -4.70
CA LEU A 191 17.98 -25.28 -6.00
C LEU A 191 16.71 -26.05 -6.38
N GLU A 192 16.67 -27.36 -6.10
CA GLU A 192 15.51 -28.22 -6.39
C GLU A 192 14.26 -27.78 -5.61
N MET A 193 14.43 -27.35 -4.35
CA MET A 193 13.36 -26.91 -3.46
C MET A 193 12.97 -25.44 -3.67
N ILE A 194 13.93 -24.57 -3.98
CA ILE A 194 13.71 -23.14 -4.27
C ILE A 194 12.81 -22.97 -5.50
N CYS A 195 13.10 -23.70 -6.58
CA CYS A 195 12.35 -23.63 -7.84
C CYS A 195 11.01 -24.40 -7.81
N ASN A 196 10.69 -25.10 -6.72
CA ASN A 196 9.49 -25.92 -6.60
C ASN A 196 8.26 -25.10 -6.17
N CYS A 197 7.11 -25.34 -6.82
CA CYS A 197 5.87 -24.62 -6.56
C CYS A 197 5.23 -24.87 -5.18
N HIS A 198 5.63 -25.95 -4.50
CA HIS A 198 5.29 -26.27 -3.12
C HIS A 198 6.44 -25.91 -2.16
N GLY A 199 7.66 -26.34 -2.47
CA GLY A 199 8.87 -26.10 -1.67
C GLY A 199 9.15 -24.62 -1.40
N SER A 200 8.88 -23.75 -2.37
CA SER A 200 9.01 -22.30 -2.21
C SER A 200 8.06 -21.70 -1.16
N TYR A 201 6.88 -22.29 -0.87
CA TYR A 201 6.03 -21.82 0.24
C TYR A 201 6.62 -22.23 1.59
N VAL A 202 7.16 -23.45 1.68
CA VAL A 202 7.83 -23.95 2.89
C VAL A 202 9.09 -23.13 3.19
N LEU A 203 9.91 -22.81 2.17
CA LEU A 203 11.10 -21.96 2.33
C LEU A 203 10.77 -20.54 2.78
N ARG A 204 9.72 -19.91 2.23
CA ARG A 204 9.27 -18.57 2.66
C ARG A 204 8.75 -18.57 4.10
N THR A 205 8.06 -19.64 4.49
CA THR A 205 7.60 -19.86 5.86
C THR A 205 8.78 -20.07 6.82
N LEU A 206 9.76 -20.88 6.43
CA LEU A 206 10.99 -21.14 7.19
C LEU A 206 11.84 -19.88 7.37
N LEU A 207 12.08 -19.11 6.31
CA LEU A 207 12.79 -17.83 6.38
C LEU A 207 12.10 -16.83 7.34
N SER A 208 10.76 -16.74 7.27
CA SER A 208 9.98 -15.88 8.16
C SER A 208 10.09 -16.31 9.63
N LEU A 209 10.03 -17.61 9.90
CA LEU A 209 10.21 -18.19 11.23
C LEU A 209 11.63 -17.98 11.77
N CYS A 210 12.66 -18.20 10.94
CA CYS A 210 14.05 -17.91 11.30
C CYS A 210 14.28 -16.41 11.58
N LYS A 211 13.45 -15.51 11.03
CA LYS A 211 13.48 -14.07 11.38
C LYS A 211 12.55 -13.69 12.55
N GLY A 212 11.79 -14.64 13.11
CA GLY A 212 10.85 -14.37 14.21
C GLY A 212 9.58 -13.62 13.80
N VAL A 213 9.17 -13.71 12.52
CA VAL A 213 7.98 -13.02 12.00
C VAL A 213 6.79 -13.98 11.86
N SER A 214 5.62 -13.56 12.33
CA SER A 214 4.37 -14.31 12.14
C SER A 214 3.98 -14.40 10.66
N ILE A 215 3.68 -15.62 10.23
CA ILE A 215 3.58 -16.06 8.83
C ILE A 215 2.35 -15.52 8.07
N GLU A 216 1.45 -14.81 8.77
CA GLU A 216 0.18 -14.31 8.23
C GLU A 216 0.27 -13.04 7.38
N THR A 217 1.37 -12.27 7.43
CA THR A 217 1.49 -11.02 6.66
C THR A 217 1.45 -11.29 5.14
N PRO A 218 0.42 -10.84 4.39
CA PRO A 218 0.30 -11.19 2.97
C PRO A 218 1.41 -10.61 2.08
N GLU A 219 2.06 -9.55 2.56
CA GLU A 219 3.13 -8.84 1.86
C GLU A 219 4.41 -9.68 1.77
N LEU A 220 4.80 -10.38 2.85
CA LEU A 220 5.88 -11.36 2.82
C LEU A 220 5.55 -12.62 1.99
N ARG A 221 4.28 -12.85 1.65
CA ARG A 221 3.87 -13.92 0.72
C ARG A 221 3.89 -13.47 -0.76
N GLY A 222 4.26 -12.22 -1.05
CA GLY A 222 4.31 -11.65 -2.40
C GLY A 222 2.94 -11.20 -2.95
N ALA A 223 1.91 -11.09 -2.10
CA ALA A 223 0.56 -10.73 -2.54
C ALA A 223 0.38 -9.20 -2.65
N LYS A 224 -0.29 -8.74 -3.73
CA LYS A 224 -0.57 -7.31 -3.98
C LYS A 224 -1.58 -6.76 -2.96
N SER A 225 -1.04 -6.20 -1.89
CA SER A 225 -1.77 -5.59 -0.78
C SER A 225 -2.13 -4.11 -1.03
N SER A 226 -3.30 -3.68 -0.53
CA SER A 226 -3.67 -2.26 -0.52
C SER A 226 -2.86 -1.43 0.49
N LYS A 227 -2.34 -2.06 1.56
CA LYS A 227 -1.40 -1.42 2.50
C LYS A 227 -0.05 -1.18 1.84
N ALA A 228 0.50 -2.15 1.11
CA ALA A 228 1.75 -1.97 0.35
C ALA A 228 1.64 -0.86 -0.70
N LEU A 229 0.52 -0.77 -1.43
CA LEU A 229 0.27 0.34 -2.36
C LEU A 229 0.19 1.69 -1.62
N ALA A 230 -0.49 1.76 -0.47
CA ALA A 230 -0.57 2.96 0.34
C ALA A 230 0.79 3.40 0.89
N LYS A 231 1.61 2.45 1.38
CA LYS A 231 3.00 2.65 1.83
C LYS A 231 3.85 3.27 0.73
N ARG A 232 3.93 2.63 -0.44
CA ARG A 232 4.72 3.12 -1.59
C ARG A 232 4.23 4.49 -2.07
N LEU A 233 2.92 4.77 -2.05
CA LEU A 233 2.34 6.08 -2.40
C LEU A 233 2.39 7.14 -1.27
N ASN A 234 3.02 6.84 -0.13
CA ASN A 234 3.10 7.76 1.02
C ASN A 234 1.70 8.27 1.44
N LEU A 235 0.70 7.38 1.42
CA LEU A 235 -0.64 7.63 1.94
C LEU A 235 -0.66 7.27 3.42
N LYS A 236 -1.15 8.18 4.26
CA LYS A 236 -1.29 7.92 5.70
C LYS A 236 -2.36 6.84 5.94
N THR A 237 -1.93 5.63 6.28
CA THR A 237 -2.73 4.67 7.03
C THR A 237 -2.99 5.19 8.45
N SER A 238 -3.84 4.53 9.22
CA SER A 238 -4.12 4.92 10.61
C SER A 238 -2.87 4.83 11.48
N HIS A 239 -2.79 5.65 12.54
CA HIS A 239 -1.66 5.71 13.49
C HIS A 239 -1.38 4.40 14.26
N SER A 240 -2.11 3.33 13.99
CA SER A 240 -1.82 1.96 14.39
C SER A 240 -0.73 1.28 13.54
N ASP A 241 -0.43 1.81 12.35
CA ASP A 241 0.16 0.98 11.29
C ASP A 241 1.68 1.10 11.11
N GLU A 242 2.33 2.16 11.63
CA GLU A 242 3.79 2.38 11.48
C GLU A 242 4.65 1.38 12.28
N ASN A 243 4.08 0.71 13.29
CA ASN A 243 4.80 -0.24 14.16
C ASN A 243 4.71 -1.72 13.70
N ASN A 244 3.93 -2.07 12.67
CA ASN A 244 3.68 -3.49 12.31
C ASN A 244 4.85 -4.22 11.63
N LEU A 245 6.06 -3.64 11.64
CA LEU A 245 7.33 -4.30 11.30
C LEU A 245 8.38 -4.11 12.40
N GLU A 246 7.95 -3.85 13.64
CA GLU A 246 8.76 -4.11 14.82
C GLU A 246 8.80 -5.63 15.04
N PHE A 247 9.89 -6.27 14.61
CA PHE A 247 10.20 -7.68 14.87
C PHE A 247 10.09 -7.95 16.38
N SER A 248 8.96 -8.52 16.80
CA SER A 248 8.58 -8.59 18.22
C SER A 248 9.36 -9.68 18.98
N HIS A 249 10.04 -10.56 18.24
CA HIS A 249 11.01 -11.53 18.74
C HIS A 249 12.32 -11.37 17.94
N GLN A 250 13.47 -11.71 18.56
CA GLN A 250 14.80 -11.59 17.92
C GLN A 250 15.01 -12.58 16.75
N GLY A 251 14.18 -13.63 16.68
CA GLY A 251 14.34 -14.72 15.72
C GLY A 251 15.57 -15.57 16.03
N PHE A 252 16.11 -16.21 14.99
CA PHE A 252 17.30 -17.06 15.03
C PHE A 252 18.31 -16.56 13.97
N PRO A 253 19.03 -15.45 14.23
CA PRO A 253 19.82 -14.76 13.20
C PRO A 253 20.85 -15.65 12.53
N ASP A 254 21.58 -16.47 13.30
CA ASP A 254 22.61 -17.36 12.76
C ASP A 254 22.00 -18.46 11.86
N VAL A 255 20.80 -18.95 12.19
CA VAL A 255 20.07 -19.95 11.38
C VAL A 255 19.49 -19.31 10.11
N PHE A 256 18.98 -18.07 10.20
CA PHE A 256 18.54 -17.28 9.05
C PHE A 256 19.68 -17.05 8.06
N SER A 257 20.83 -16.56 8.55
CA SER A 257 22.01 -16.30 7.73
C SER A 257 22.59 -17.59 7.14
N TYR A 258 22.68 -18.68 7.92
CA TYR A 258 23.14 -19.98 7.41
C TYR A 258 22.26 -20.51 6.27
N LEU A 259 20.94 -20.47 6.43
CA LEU A 259 19.98 -20.87 5.39
C LEU A 259 20.11 -19.98 4.15
N LEU A 260 20.18 -18.67 4.34
CA LEU A 260 20.21 -17.71 3.23
C LEU A 260 21.54 -17.76 2.46
N SER A 261 22.68 -17.86 3.13
CA SER A 261 23.97 -18.07 2.47
C SER A 261 23.99 -19.36 1.66
N GLY A 262 23.38 -20.44 2.15
CA GLY A 262 23.25 -21.70 1.42
C GLY A 262 22.28 -21.62 0.22
N ILE A 263 21.16 -20.89 0.35
CA ILE A 263 20.24 -20.59 -0.76
C ILE A 263 20.96 -19.82 -1.89
N LEU A 264 21.92 -18.94 -1.54
CA LEU A 264 22.65 -18.08 -2.47
C LEU A 264 23.97 -18.68 -2.98
N SER A 265 24.45 -19.80 -2.42
CA SER A 265 25.73 -20.42 -2.79
C SER A 265 25.61 -21.29 -4.07
N CYS A 266 25.20 -20.69 -5.18
CA CYS A 266 25.11 -21.31 -6.51
C CYS A 266 26.06 -20.64 -7.52
N SER A 267 26.12 -21.12 -8.77
CA SER A 267 26.88 -20.41 -9.82
C SER A 267 26.16 -19.13 -10.28
N ARG A 268 26.87 -18.23 -10.98
CA ARG A 268 26.25 -17.05 -11.62
C ARG A 268 25.24 -17.47 -12.69
N GLU A 269 25.49 -18.59 -13.36
CA GLU A 269 24.62 -19.21 -14.36
C GLU A 269 23.33 -19.76 -13.74
N ASP A 270 23.40 -20.33 -12.52
CA ASP A 270 22.22 -20.76 -11.76
C ASP A 270 21.46 -19.55 -11.21
N MET A 271 22.16 -18.53 -10.70
CA MET A 271 21.52 -17.30 -10.21
C MET A 271 20.73 -16.60 -11.32
N LYS A 272 21.26 -16.55 -12.55
CA LYS A 272 20.54 -16.07 -13.74
C LYS A 272 19.26 -16.86 -14.06
N TYR A 273 19.14 -18.10 -13.61
CA TYR A 273 17.90 -18.88 -13.68
C TYR A 273 16.96 -18.55 -12.50
N LEU A 274 17.49 -18.45 -11.27
CA LEU A 274 16.74 -18.05 -10.07
C LEU A 274 16.17 -16.61 -10.15
N GLN A 275 16.77 -15.74 -10.97
CA GLN A 275 16.26 -14.41 -11.27
C GLN A 275 14.92 -14.42 -12.01
N VAL A 276 14.68 -15.42 -12.87
CA VAL A 276 13.55 -15.46 -13.82
C VAL A 276 12.53 -16.59 -13.56
N ASP A 277 12.87 -17.59 -12.75
CA ASP A 277 11.86 -18.53 -12.25
C ASP A 277 10.95 -17.87 -11.19
N GLN A 278 9.67 -18.26 -11.20
CA GLN A 278 8.63 -17.65 -10.36
C GLN A 278 8.76 -18.07 -8.89
N CYS A 279 9.15 -19.31 -8.62
CA CYS A 279 9.20 -19.87 -7.26
C CYS A 279 10.41 -19.32 -6.50
N SER A 280 11.57 -19.34 -7.16
CA SER A 280 12.83 -18.76 -6.70
C SER A 280 12.76 -17.26 -6.47
N SER A 281 12.24 -16.49 -7.43
CA SER A 281 12.02 -15.05 -7.27
C SER A 281 11.17 -14.74 -6.03
N LEU A 282 10.12 -15.51 -5.74
CA LEU A 282 9.30 -15.31 -4.52
C LEU A 282 10.07 -15.62 -3.23
N VAL A 283 10.93 -16.64 -3.22
CA VAL A 283 11.82 -16.93 -2.06
C VAL A 283 12.80 -15.77 -1.85
N LEU A 284 13.44 -15.28 -2.91
CA LEU A 284 14.39 -14.15 -2.85
C LEU A 284 13.72 -12.83 -2.44
N GLN A 285 12.52 -12.53 -2.95
CA GLN A 285 11.69 -11.41 -2.49
C GLN A 285 11.40 -11.48 -0.99
N THR A 286 11.12 -12.67 -0.47
CA THR A 286 10.82 -12.86 0.96
C THR A 286 12.07 -12.68 1.80
N ALA A 287 13.21 -13.25 1.39
CA ALA A 287 14.49 -13.08 2.07
C ALA A 287 14.89 -11.60 2.16
N LEU A 288 14.86 -10.88 1.04
CA LEU A 288 15.17 -9.44 0.99
C LEU A 288 14.17 -8.60 1.82
N GLY A 289 12.88 -8.91 1.76
CA GLY A 289 11.84 -8.24 2.55
C GLY A 289 11.98 -8.43 4.06
N LEU A 290 12.57 -9.55 4.50
CA LEU A 290 12.92 -9.81 5.89
C LEU A 290 14.19 -9.09 6.36
N MET A 291 15.00 -8.57 5.43
CA MET A 291 16.28 -7.88 5.69
C MET A 291 16.19 -6.35 5.72
N VAL A 292 14.99 -5.78 5.73
CA VAL A 292 14.75 -4.32 5.73
C VAL A 292 15.53 -3.62 6.86
N LYS A 293 16.41 -2.68 6.47
CA LYS A 293 17.36 -1.90 7.32
C LYS A 293 18.60 -2.67 7.83
N GLN A 294 18.91 -3.86 7.31
CA GLN A 294 20.21 -4.52 7.52
C GLN A 294 21.18 -4.15 6.41
N ASP A 295 21.55 -2.88 6.34
CA ASP A 295 22.25 -2.29 5.19
C ASP A 295 23.57 -3.02 4.84
N ASP A 296 24.35 -3.46 5.82
CA ASP A 296 25.59 -4.22 5.60
C ASP A 296 25.32 -5.57 4.89
N GLU A 297 24.35 -6.34 5.38
CA GLU A 297 23.97 -7.65 4.81
C GLU A 297 23.33 -7.49 3.41
N LEU A 298 22.55 -6.42 3.21
CA LEU A 298 21.94 -6.09 1.91
C LEU A 298 22.99 -5.68 0.88
N LEU A 299 24.07 -5.02 1.29
CA LEU A 299 25.22 -4.67 0.43
C LEU A 299 26.03 -5.90 0.00
N GLU A 300 26.03 -7.00 0.77
CA GLU A 300 26.63 -8.27 0.37
C GLU A 300 25.69 -9.13 -0.49
N ILE A 301 24.41 -9.21 -0.15
CA ILE A 301 23.46 -10.15 -0.77
C ILE A 301 22.89 -9.66 -2.10
N ILE A 302 22.55 -8.37 -2.25
CA ILE A 302 21.95 -7.89 -3.50
C ILE A 302 22.90 -8.02 -4.70
N PRO A 303 24.22 -7.71 -4.60
CA PRO A 303 25.15 -7.92 -5.72
C PRO A 303 25.24 -9.38 -6.16
N LEU A 304 25.21 -10.34 -5.22
CA LEU A 304 25.15 -11.77 -5.52
C LEU A 304 23.87 -12.13 -6.27
N VAL A 305 22.71 -11.67 -5.78
CA VAL A 305 21.39 -11.89 -6.41
C VAL A 305 21.31 -11.27 -7.82
N LEU A 306 21.99 -10.14 -8.06
CA LEU A 306 22.08 -9.50 -9.37
C LEU A 306 23.12 -10.14 -10.31
N GLY A 307 23.97 -11.05 -9.81
CA GLY A 307 25.06 -11.65 -10.59
C GLY A 307 26.21 -10.69 -10.88
N CYS A 308 26.39 -9.66 -10.05
CA CYS A 308 27.55 -8.77 -10.08
C CYS A 308 28.80 -9.51 -9.56
N ASN A 309 29.98 -9.16 -10.08
CA ASN A 309 31.23 -9.69 -9.56
C ASN A 309 31.58 -9.01 -8.23
N ASN A 310 31.82 -9.79 -7.18
CA ASN A 310 32.38 -9.25 -5.94
C ASN A 310 33.83 -8.81 -6.20
N SER A 311 34.05 -7.52 -6.41
CA SER A 311 35.38 -6.91 -6.42
C SER A 311 35.96 -6.92 -5.00
N ALA A 312 36.49 -8.07 -4.59
CA ALA A 312 37.03 -8.32 -3.25
C ALA A 312 38.41 -7.66 -3.05
N ASN A 313 38.49 -6.34 -3.22
CA ASN A 313 39.69 -5.52 -3.04
C ASN A 313 39.33 -4.11 -2.56
N GLY A 314 39.42 -3.86 -1.25
CA GLY A 314 39.37 -2.52 -0.65
C GLY A 314 38.04 -2.18 0.03
N LYS A 315 38.08 -1.83 1.33
CA LYS A 315 36.91 -1.48 2.15
C LYS A 315 36.47 -0.01 2.03
N GLU A 316 36.71 0.64 0.89
CA GLU A 316 36.50 2.10 0.72
C GLU A 316 35.79 2.51 -0.58
N GLU A 317 35.70 1.64 -1.60
CA GLU A 317 34.84 1.88 -2.78
C GLU A 317 33.56 1.04 -2.65
N GLY A 318 32.41 1.66 -2.92
CA GLY A 318 31.09 1.00 -2.80
C GLY A 318 30.82 0.00 -3.92
N VAL A 319 29.65 -0.67 -3.87
CA VAL A 319 29.21 -1.59 -4.92
C VAL A 319 29.21 -0.88 -6.27
N LEU A 320 30.01 -1.40 -7.21
CA LEU A 320 30.06 -0.96 -8.60
C LEU A 320 29.42 -2.00 -9.51
N ILE A 321 28.55 -1.56 -10.43
CA ILE A 321 27.93 -2.42 -11.44
C ILE A 321 28.67 -2.24 -12.76
N GLU A 322 29.21 -3.34 -13.29
CA GLU A 322 29.90 -3.41 -14.58
C GLU A 322 28.93 -3.21 -15.76
N THR A 323 29.43 -2.69 -16.87
CA THR A 323 28.60 -2.18 -18.00
C THR A 323 27.99 -3.28 -18.86
N ASP A 324 28.49 -4.51 -18.79
CA ASP A 324 27.86 -5.71 -19.32
C ASP A 324 26.76 -6.21 -18.36
N VAL A 325 27.06 -6.35 -17.07
CA VAL A 325 26.10 -6.79 -16.04
C VAL A 325 24.89 -5.84 -15.97
N ALA A 326 25.11 -4.52 -16.06
CA ALA A 326 24.04 -3.54 -16.12
C ALA A 326 23.07 -3.76 -17.31
N LYS A 327 23.57 -4.25 -18.45
CA LYS A 327 22.75 -4.60 -19.62
C LYS A 327 22.02 -5.92 -19.41
N GLU A 328 22.67 -6.95 -18.86
CA GLU A 328 22.02 -8.22 -18.52
C GLU A 328 20.82 -7.99 -17.58
N ILE A 329 21.00 -7.12 -16.57
CA ILE A 329 19.93 -6.69 -15.66
C ILE A 329 18.83 -5.94 -16.45
N LEU A 330 19.19 -4.91 -17.22
CA LEU A 330 18.26 -4.06 -17.99
C LEU A 330 17.40 -4.86 -18.99
N GLU A 331 18.00 -5.81 -19.71
CA GLU A 331 17.30 -6.70 -20.63
C GLU A 331 16.33 -7.63 -19.89
N SER A 332 16.70 -8.09 -18.69
CA SER A 332 15.89 -8.98 -17.85
C SER A 332 14.70 -8.27 -17.17
N LEU A 333 14.70 -6.94 -17.02
CA LEU A 333 13.66 -6.18 -16.30
C LEU A 333 12.22 -6.38 -16.84
N LYS A 334 12.05 -6.89 -18.07
CA LYS A 334 10.74 -7.14 -18.69
C LYS A 334 10.17 -8.51 -18.36
N ASP A 335 10.96 -9.41 -17.77
CA ASP A 335 10.46 -10.67 -17.22
C ASP A 335 9.53 -10.43 -16.02
N ASN A 336 8.56 -11.34 -15.82
CA ASN A 336 7.56 -11.25 -14.76
C ASN A 336 8.15 -11.56 -13.38
N SER A 337 9.06 -12.52 -13.27
CA SER A 337 9.67 -12.93 -12.01
C SER A 337 10.77 -11.97 -11.61
N PHE A 338 11.63 -11.57 -12.54
CA PHE A 338 12.73 -10.65 -12.26
C PHE A 338 12.25 -9.22 -11.98
N SER A 339 11.18 -8.74 -12.64
CA SER A 339 10.60 -7.43 -12.30
C SER A 339 10.07 -7.38 -10.87
N HIS A 340 9.35 -8.40 -10.39
CA HIS A 340 8.89 -8.45 -9.00
C HIS A 340 10.04 -8.60 -7.99
N LEU A 341 11.13 -9.30 -8.34
CA LEU A 341 12.35 -9.31 -7.53
C LEU A 341 12.99 -7.91 -7.46
N MET A 342 13.11 -7.23 -8.59
CA MET A 342 13.68 -5.88 -8.67
C MET A 342 12.83 -4.82 -7.95
N GLU A 343 11.49 -4.96 -7.92
CA GLU A 343 10.63 -4.10 -7.09
C GLU A 343 11.03 -4.16 -5.60
N VAL A 344 11.30 -5.36 -5.07
CA VAL A 344 11.72 -5.54 -3.68
C VAL A 344 13.16 -5.06 -3.47
N ILE A 345 14.08 -5.38 -4.39
CA ILE A 345 15.47 -4.86 -4.35
C ILE A 345 15.47 -3.33 -4.23
N LEU A 346 14.65 -2.62 -5.02
CA LEU A 346 14.58 -1.16 -4.98
C LEU A 346 13.89 -0.60 -3.73
N GLU A 347 13.02 -1.37 -3.06
CA GLU A 347 12.42 -0.99 -1.78
C GLU A 347 13.40 -1.13 -0.61
N VAL A 348 14.25 -2.16 -0.61
CA VAL A 348 15.19 -2.42 0.49
C VAL A 348 16.59 -1.81 0.28
N ALA A 349 16.98 -1.47 -0.96
CA ALA A 349 18.34 -1.05 -1.29
C ALA A 349 18.87 0.15 -0.45
N PRO A 350 20.01 -0.02 0.24
CA PRO A 350 20.78 1.07 0.85
C PRO A 350 21.11 2.17 -0.17
N GLU A 351 21.32 3.40 0.31
CA GLU A 351 21.41 4.57 -0.59
C GLU A 351 22.52 4.46 -1.64
N SER A 352 23.72 3.99 -1.27
CA SER A 352 24.84 3.78 -2.20
C SER A 352 24.47 2.86 -3.37
N LEU A 353 23.90 1.69 -3.05
CA LEU A 353 23.50 0.68 -4.02
C LEU A 353 22.32 1.13 -4.90
N TYR A 354 21.32 1.79 -4.30
CA TYR A 354 20.23 2.41 -5.05
C TYR A 354 20.77 3.45 -6.05
N ASN A 355 21.74 4.27 -5.63
CA ASN A 355 22.31 5.32 -6.47
C ASN A 355 23.11 4.74 -7.66
N GLU A 356 23.83 3.63 -7.47
CA GLU A 356 24.51 2.94 -8.57
C GLU A 356 23.51 2.25 -9.52
N LEU A 357 22.51 1.52 -8.99
CA LEU A 357 21.42 0.94 -9.79
C LEU A 357 20.73 1.99 -10.66
N PHE A 358 20.35 3.11 -10.07
CA PHE A 358 19.70 4.23 -10.77
C PHE A 358 20.56 4.73 -11.95
N ASN A 359 21.86 4.96 -11.73
CA ASN A 359 22.75 5.53 -12.73
C ASN A 359 23.22 4.54 -13.81
N LYS A 360 23.39 3.25 -13.48
CA LYS A 360 23.93 2.23 -14.40
C LYS A 360 22.86 1.47 -15.17
N VAL A 361 21.71 1.18 -14.55
CA VAL A 361 20.67 0.30 -15.12
C VAL A 361 19.48 1.11 -15.66
N PHE A 362 18.98 2.08 -14.90
CA PHE A 362 17.68 2.70 -15.20
C PHE A 362 17.75 4.01 -16.01
N LYS A 363 18.77 4.83 -15.78
CA LYS A 363 18.94 6.13 -16.42
C LYS A 363 19.04 6.01 -17.95
N ASN A 364 18.39 6.92 -18.68
CA ASN A 364 18.18 6.92 -20.13
C ASN A 364 17.30 5.77 -20.65
N SER A 365 16.62 5.02 -19.80
CA SER A 365 15.70 3.92 -20.16
C SER A 365 14.34 3.98 -19.45
N LEU A 366 14.06 5.04 -18.68
CA LEU A 366 12.90 5.11 -17.79
C LEU A 366 11.58 5.05 -18.57
N TYR A 367 11.51 5.71 -19.73
CA TYR A 367 10.29 5.72 -20.55
C TYR A 367 9.97 4.35 -21.16
N ASP A 368 10.95 3.70 -21.80
CA ASP A 368 10.73 2.42 -22.49
C ASP A 368 10.41 1.28 -21.51
N LEU A 369 10.97 1.33 -20.29
CA LEU A 369 10.60 0.43 -19.19
C LEU A 369 9.20 0.75 -18.63
N SER A 370 8.80 2.04 -18.61
CA SER A 370 7.45 2.45 -18.19
C SER A 370 6.34 1.95 -19.14
N LEU A 371 6.65 1.70 -20.41
CA LEU A 371 5.69 1.13 -21.37
C LEU A 371 5.50 -0.38 -21.24
N ASP A 372 6.48 -1.10 -20.67
CA ASP A 372 6.42 -2.55 -20.58
C ASP A 372 5.30 -3.03 -19.62
N ARG A 373 4.83 -4.26 -19.77
CA ARG A 373 3.78 -4.85 -18.91
C ARG A 373 4.28 -5.20 -17.49
N SER A 374 5.56 -5.50 -17.35
CA SER A 374 6.22 -5.92 -16.11
C SER A 374 7.10 -4.78 -15.55
N ALA A 375 8.02 -4.26 -16.37
CA ALA A 375 9.02 -3.29 -15.92
C ALA A 375 8.44 -1.94 -15.45
N ASN A 376 7.21 -1.58 -15.86
CA ASN A 376 6.55 -0.37 -15.35
C ASN A 376 6.32 -0.41 -13.82
N PHE A 377 6.20 -1.59 -13.21
CA PHE A 377 6.11 -1.72 -11.75
C PHE A 377 7.47 -1.51 -11.07
N VAL A 378 8.55 -1.92 -11.72
CA VAL A 378 9.94 -1.60 -11.31
C VAL A 378 10.17 -0.08 -11.35
N ILE A 379 9.74 0.61 -12.41
CA ILE A 379 9.86 2.08 -12.48
C ILE A 379 9.01 2.75 -11.39
N GLN A 380 7.84 2.21 -11.05
CA GLN A 380 7.06 2.69 -9.90
C GLN A 380 7.80 2.50 -8.57
N ALA A 381 8.48 1.35 -8.37
CA ALA A 381 9.33 1.11 -7.20
C ALA A 381 10.53 2.07 -7.12
N LEU A 382 11.23 2.27 -8.25
CA LEU A 382 12.34 3.21 -8.40
C LEU A 382 11.89 4.63 -7.99
N ILE A 383 10.84 5.15 -8.63
CA ILE A 383 10.32 6.49 -8.34
C ILE A 383 9.88 6.61 -6.87
N SER A 384 9.20 5.60 -6.31
CA SER A 384 8.81 5.65 -4.89
C SER A 384 9.99 5.76 -3.92
N HIS A 385 11.16 5.19 -4.26
CA HIS A 385 12.35 5.14 -3.40
C HIS A 385 13.49 6.11 -3.79
N ALA A 386 13.28 6.97 -4.80
CA ALA A 386 14.22 8.02 -5.18
C ALA A 386 14.64 8.88 -3.96
N LYS A 387 15.96 9.00 -3.75
CA LYS A 387 16.55 9.46 -2.48
C LYS A 387 16.68 10.98 -2.42
N ASN A 388 16.94 11.64 -3.56
CA ASN A 388 17.29 13.06 -3.61
C ASN A 388 16.66 13.84 -4.80
N GLN A 389 16.82 15.17 -4.78
CA GLN A 389 16.21 16.07 -5.78
C GLN A 389 16.87 16.01 -7.17
N GLU A 390 18.12 15.55 -7.29
CA GLU A 390 18.80 15.36 -8.57
C GLU A 390 18.18 14.19 -9.34
N GLN A 391 17.96 13.06 -8.65
CA GLN A 391 17.23 11.91 -9.21
C GLN A 391 15.82 12.30 -9.64
N MET A 392 15.12 13.11 -8.85
CA MET A 392 13.80 13.65 -9.25
C MET A 392 13.89 14.48 -10.54
N GLY A 393 14.95 15.26 -10.73
CA GLY A 393 15.20 16.01 -11.97
C GLY A 393 15.41 15.09 -13.19
N LEU A 394 16.26 14.07 -13.04
CA LEU A 394 16.54 13.09 -14.10
C LEU A 394 15.30 12.25 -14.48
N ILE A 395 14.56 11.77 -13.48
CA ILE A 395 13.26 11.08 -13.68
C ILE A 395 12.27 12.01 -14.41
N TRP A 396 12.23 13.28 -14.01
CA TRP A 396 11.35 14.28 -14.62
C TRP A 396 11.69 14.54 -16.09
N GLU A 397 12.96 14.66 -16.44
CA GLU A 397 13.42 14.93 -17.81
C GLU A 397 13.05 13.80 -18.79
N GLU A 398 13.14 12.53 -18.37
CA GLU A 398 12.76 11.38 -19.21
C GLU A 398 11.24 11.16 -19.30
N LEU A 399 10.50 11.30 -18.20
CA LEU A 399 9.09 10.88 -18.13
C LEU A 399 8.07 12.01 -18.36
N ALA A 400 8.36 13.24 -17.95
CA ALA A 400 7.39 14.34 -18.02
C ALA A 400 6.93 14.71 -19.44
N PRO A 401 7.80 14.69 -20.48
CA PRO A 401 7.35 14.92 -21.86
C PRO A 401 6.35 13.86 -22.36
N ARG A 402 6.22 12.72 -21.65
CA ARG A 402 5.50 11.52 -22.08
C ARG A 402 4.33 11.13 -21.18
N LEU A 403 3.92 11.98 -20.23
CA LEU A 403 2.80 11.66 -19.32
C LEU A 403 1.50 11.30 -20.07
N LYS A 404 1.22 11.95 -21.20
CA LYS A 404 0.07 11.61 -22.05
C LYS A 404 0.17 10.18 -22.59
N ASP A 405 1.30 9.82 -23.20
CA ASP A 405 1.57 8.49 -23.75
C ASP A 405 1.47 7.40 -22.68
N LEU A 406 1.88 7.70 -21.44
CA LEU A 406 1.76 6.82 -20.28
C LEU A 406 0.29 6.63 -19.88
N LEU A 407 -0.51 7.69 -19.80
CA LEU A 407 -1.94 7.59 -19.48
C LEU A 407 -2.72 6.86 -20.59
N GLU A 408 -2.44 7.15 -21.87
CA GLU A 408 -3.07 6.47 -23.02
C GLU A 408 -2.75 4.97 -23.10
N GLN A 409 -1.60 4.54 -22.57
CA GLN A 409 -1.19 3.12 -22.48
C GLN A 409 -1.50 2.47 -21.12
N GLY A 410 -2.35 3.09 -20.30
CA GLY A 410 -2.78 2.55 -19.00
C GLY A 410 -1.72 2.57 -17.90
N LYS A 411 -0.57 3.22 -18.12
CA LYS A 411 0.58 3.32 -17.19
C LYS A 411 0.42 4.42 -16.14
N SER A 412 -0.83 4.69 -15.77
CA SER A 412 -1.22 5.74 -14.81
C SER A 412 -0.55 5.61 -13.43
N GLY A 413 -0.16 4.39 -13.05
CA GLY A 413 0.66 4.16 -11.85
C GLY A 413 1.96 4.97 -11.86
N VAL A 414 2.74 4.93 -12.96
CA VAL A 414 4.00 5.68 -13.11
C VAL A 414 3.79 7.18 -12.86
N VAL A 415 2.71 7.74 -13.40
CA VAL A 415 2.33 9.15 -13.22
C VAL A 415 1.96 9.46 -11.76
N THR A 416 1.25 8.55 -11.09
CA THR A 416 0.86 8.67 -9.68
C THR A 416 2.08 8.65 -8.76
N PHE A 417 3.02 7.74 -9.04
CA PHE A 417 4.28 7.64 -8.30
C PHE A 417 5.19 8.85 -8.52
N LEU A 418 5.22 9.42 -9.73
CA LEU A 418 5.97 10.65 -10.02
C LEU A 418 5.45 11.85 -9.18
N LEU A 419 4.13 11.95 -9.00
CA LEU A 419 3.51 12.95 -8.13
C LEU A 419 3.87 12.71 -6.66
N ALA A 420 3.74 11.48 -6.16
CA ALA A 420 4.07 11.15 -4.77
C ALA A 420 5.56 11.38 -4.45
N ALA A 421 6.47 11.06 -5.37
CA ALA A 421 7.90 11.34 -5.24
C ALA A 421 8.20 12.84 -5.26
N SER A 422 7.55 13.60 -6.17
CA SER A 422 7.62 15.07 -6.21
C SER A 422 7.19 15.71 -4.88
N GLN A 423 6.09 15.23 -4.30
CA GLN A 423 5.58 15.69 -3.01
C GLN A 423 6.53 15.36 -1.86
N ARG A 424 7.04 14.12 -1.82
CA ARG A 424 7.98 13.62 -0.79
C ARG A 424 9.33 14.34 -0.82
N LEU A 425 9.86 14.61 -2.01
CA LEU A 425 11.17 15.24 -2.21
C LEU A 425 11.13 16.79 -2.26
N GLN A 426 9.94 17.39 -2.18
CA GLN A 426 9.71 18.85 -2.29
C GLN A 426 10.43 19.43 -3.51
N SER A 427 10.20 18.77 -4.66
CA SER A 427 10.89 19.06 -5.91
C SER A 427 9.95 18.82 -7.10
N HIS A 428 9.96 19.76 -8.04
CA HIS A 428 9.19 19.74 -9.30
C HIS A 428 7.66 19.84 -9.18
N GLU A 429 7.10 20.10 -7.99
CA GLU A 429 5.66 20.00 -7.67
C GLU A 429 4.75 20.74 -8.68
N HIS A 430 5.05 22.01 -8.95
CA HIS A 430 4.32 22.82 -9.92
C HIS A 430 4.43 22.25 -11.34
N LYS A 431 5.62 21.78 -11.74
CA LYS A 431 5.84 21.20 -13.06
C LYS A 431 5.05 19.91 -13.21
N CYS A 432 5.00 19.06 -12.18
CA CYS A 432 4.22 17.82 -12.16
C CYS A 432 2.71 18.08 -12.31
N CYS A 433 2.18 19.07 -11.57
CA CYS A 433 0.78 19.47 -11.68
C CYS A 433 0.44 20.02 -13.08
N GLU A 434 1.30 20.90 -13.64
CA GLU A 434 1.06 21.48 -14.96
C GLU A 434 1.18 20.48 -16.11
N ALA A 435 2.18 19.58 -16.11
CA ALA A 435 2.33 18.59 -17.17
C ALA A 435 1.21 17.54 -17.17
N LEU A 436 0.68 17.18 -15.99
CA LEU A 436 -0.52 16.34 -15.92
C LEU A 436 -1.75 17.07 -16.48
N ALA A 437 -1.90 18.37 -16.20
CA ALA A 437 -2.98 19.17 -16.76
C ALA A 437 -2.90 19.26 -18.30
N ASP A 438 -1.70 19.47 -18.85
CA ASP A 438 -1.45 19.50 -20.31
C ASP A 438 -1.55 18.11 -20.98
N ALA A 439 -1.37 17.02 -20.23
CA ALA A 439 -1.60 15.66 -20.73
C ALA A 439 -3.11 15.31 -20.85
N LEU A 440 -3.97 15.98 -20.07
CA LEU A 440 -5.42 15.73 -19.99
C LEU A 440 -6.30 16.77 -20.71
N CYS A 441 -5.78 17.97 -20.98
CA CYS A 441 -6.49 19.05 -21.66
C CYS A 441 -5.65 19.62 -22.79
N SER A 442 -6.28 19.91 -23.93
CA SER A 442 -5.56 20.52 -25.05
C SER A 442 -5.25 22.00 -24.76
N LYS A 443 -4.20 22.55 -25.38
CA LYS A 443 -3.70 23.93 -25.09
C LYS A 443 -4.71 25.07 -25.32
N ASN A 444 -5.80 24.79 -26.05
CA ASN A 444 -6.86 25.76 -26.35
C ASN A 444 -8.14 25.52 -25.53
N GLU A 445 -8.14 24.53 -24.63
CA GLU A 445 -9.30 24.06 -23.89
C GLU A 445 -9.29 24.57 -22.44
N THR A 446 -10.47 24.92 -21.92
CA THR A 446 -10.61 25.22 -20.49
C THR A 446 -10.33 23.97 -19.65
N ARG A 447 -9.32 24.02 -18.79
CA ARG A 447 -8.92 22.97 -17.83
C ARG A 447 -9.98 22.57 -16.77
N ILE A 448 -11.25 22.93 -16.97
CA ILE A 448 -12.39 22.64 -16.09
C ILE A 448 -12.79 21.15 -16.09
N SER A 449 -12.41 20.38 -17.10
CA SER A 449 -12.75 18.95 -17.26
C SER A 449 -11.70 17.98 -16.67
N ILE A 450 -10.63 18.49 -16.05
CA ILE A 450 -9.52 17.65 -15.54
C ILE A 450 -9.99 16.62 -14.49
N ALA A 451 -10.79 17.02 -13.50
CA ALA A 451 -11.27 16.10 -12.47
C ALA A 451 -12.21 15.02 -13.06
N PRO A 452 -13.25 15.34 -13.86
CA PRO A 452 -14.00 14.33 -14.62
C PRO A 452 -13.13 13.35 -15.41
N ARG A 453 -12.14 13.84 -16.17
CA ARG A 453 -11.23 13.01 -16.96
C ARG A 453 -10.34 12.11 -16.12
N LEU A 454 -9.95 12.52 -14.91
CA LEU A 454 -9.21 11.66 -13.98
C LEU A 454 -10.13 10.64 -13.29
N LEU A 455 -11.35 11.03 -12.89
CA LEU A 455 -12.33 10.12 -12.27
C LEU A 455 -12.70 8.97 -13.21
N PHE A 456 -12.70 9.18 -14.54
CA PHE A 456 -13.00 8.15 -15.54
C PHE A 456 -11.91 8.06 -16.63
N LEU A 457 -10.65 7.95 -16.20
CA LEU A 457 -9.46 7.96 -17.05
C LEU A 457 -9.59 7.06 -18.30
N ASP A 458 -9.96 5.79 -18.08
CA ASP A 458 -10.08 4.80 -19.14
C ASP A 458 -11.22 5.14 -20.11
N ASN A 459 -12.38 5.57 -19.59
CA ASN A 459 -13.52 5.97 -20.42
C ASN A 459 -13.21 7.20 -21.27
N TYR A 460 -12.41 8.14 -20.77
CA TYR A 460 -11.93 9.30 -21.53
C TYR A 460 -10.92 8.87 -22.61
N PHE A 461 -9.89 8.11 -22.26
CA PHE A 461 -8.84 7.72 -23.21
C PHE A 461 -9.31 6.71 -24.26
N TYR A 462 -10.28 5.85 -23.94
CA TYR A 462 -10.94 4.96 -24.91
C TYR A 462 -12.15 5.60 -25.62
N SER A 463 -12.51 6.86 -25.32
CA SER A 463 -13.54 7.57 -26.08
C SER A 463 -13.12 7.78 -27.54
N GLN A 464 -14.03 7.48 -28.47
CA GLN A 464 -13.86 7.68 -29.92
C GLN A 464 -13.66 9.16 -30.25
N ASP A 465 -14.40 10.04 -29.60
CA ASP A 465 -14.19 11.49 -29.60
C ASP A 465 -13.89 11.97 -28.18
N LYS A 466 -12.77 12.67 -28.02
CA LYS A 466 -12.30 13.24 -26.75
C LYS A 466 -12.74 14.68 -26.55
N SER A 467 -13.24 15.34 -27.60
CA SER A 467 -13.70 16.73 -27.56
C SER A 467 -15.14 16.87 -27.05
N THR A 468 -15.99 15.87 -27.27
CA THR A 468 -17.38 15.81 -26.76
C THR A 468 -17.53 14.96 -25.48
N TRP A 469 -16.44 14.41 -24.94
CA TRP A 469 -16.48 13.60 -23.72
C TRP A 469 -16.63 14.49 -22.46
N GLU A 470 -17.75 14.33 -21.73
CA GLU A 470 -17.99 15.00 -20.43
C GLU A 470 -17.94 14.06 -19.22
N TRP A 471 -18.54 12.86 -19.31
CA TRP A 471 -18.84 11.99 -18.15
C TRP A 471 -19.14 10.55 -18.58
N ALA A 472 -19.17 9.61 -17.62
CA ALA A 472 -19.55 8.21 -17.83
C ALA A 472 -20.63 7.76 -16.81
N PRO A 473 -21.94 8.05 -17.05
CA PRO A 473 -23.00 7.81 -16.07
C PRO A 473 -23.13 6.35 -15.64
N GLY A 474 -23.15 6.10 -14.33
CA GLY A 474 -23.29 4.77 -13.74
C GLY A 474 -22.06 3.87 -13.87
N ALA A 475 -20.96 4.36 -14.45
CA ALA A 475 -19.69 3.63 -14.46
C ALA A 475 -19.00 3.71 -13.09
N LYS A 476 -18.19 2.69 -12.77
CA LYS A 476 -17.29 2.76 -11.62
C LYS A 476 -16.13 3.70 -11.94
N MET A 477 -15.72 4.54 -10.99
CA MET A 477 -14.59 5.46 -11.19
C MET A 477 -13.24 4.72 -11.22
N HIS A 478 -12.32 5.22 -12.03
CA HIS A 478 -11.02 4.60 -12.25
C HIS A 478 -10.12 4.79 -11.02
N LEU A 479 -9.69 3.67 -10.42
CA LEU A 479 -8.97 3.64 -9.14
C LEU A 479 -7.71 4.49 -9.16
N MET A 480 -6.83 4.33 -10.16
CA MET A 480 -5.56 5.06 -10.18
C MET A 480 -5.76 6.54 -10.52
N GLY A 481 -6.78 6.88 -11.32
CA GLY A 481 -7.16 8.27 -11.57
C GLY A 481 -7.70 8.97 -10.32
N CYS A 482 -8.43 8.24 -9.47
CA CYS A 482 -8.82 8.71 -8.14
C CYS A 482 -7.62 8.82 -7.18
N LEU A 483 -6.61 7.96 -7.29
CA LEU A 483 -5.36 8.07 -6.51
C LEU A 483 -4.51 9.28 -6.95
N ILE A 484 -4.42 9.56 -8.26
CA ILE A 484 -3.81 10.79 -8.79
C ILE A 484 -4.49 12.03 -8.19
N LEU A 485 -5.83 12.07 -8.16
CA LEU A 485 -6.54 13.20 -7.56
C LEU A 485 -6.33 13.30 -6.04
N GLN A 486 -6.28 12.19 -5.31
CA GLN A 486 -5.95 12.18 -3.88
C GLN A 486 -4.53 12.73 -3.62
N GLU A 487 -3.55 12.36 -4.45
CA GLU A 487 -2.17 12.86 -4.37
C GLU A 487 -2.11 14.36 -4.68
N ILE A 488 -2.75 14.79 -5.76
CA ILE A 488 -2.89 16.20 -6.14
C ILE A 488 -3.45 17.05 -4.99
N PHE A 489 -4.46 16.58 -4.26
CA PHE A 489 -5.02 17.33 -3.13
C PHE A 489 -4.15 17.35 -1.86
N LYS A 490 -2.97 16.69 -1.84
CA LYS A 490 -1.95 16.89 -0.80
C LYS A 490 -1.02 18.10 -1.05
N PHE A 491 -0.91 18.59 -2.29
CA PHE A 491 -0.04 19.73 -2.63
C PHE A 491 -0.60 21.06 -2.13
N SER A 492 0.22 22.11 -2.10
CA SER A 492 -0.27 23.46 -1.78
C SER A 492 -1.29 23.91 -2.83
N SER A 493 -2.45 24.40 -2.37
CA SER A 493 -3.55 24.95 -3.15
C SER A 493 -3.11 25.91 -4.27
N GLU A 494 -2.03 26.67 -4.07
CA GLU A 494 -1.47 27.58 -5.07
C GLU A 494 -1.07 26.86 -6.37
N LEU A 495 -0.57 25.62 -6.28
CA LEU A 495 -0.08 24.81 -7.40
C LEU A 495 -1.19 24.01 -8.10
N ILE A 496 -2.36 23.87 -7.46
CA ILE A 496 -3.43 22.94 -7.87
C ILE A 496 -4.77 23.64 -8.14
N GLN A 497 -4.76 24.96 -8.38
CA GLN A 497 -5.98 25.72 -8.71
C GLN A 497 -6.79 25.15 -9.89
N PRO A 498 -6.20 24.58 -10.97
CA PRO A 498 -6.99 23.92 -12.03
C PRO A 498 -7.85 22.76 -11.50
N TYR A 499 -7.28 21.92 -10.63
CA TYR A 499 -7.94 20.74 -10.05
C TYR A 499 -9.04 21.14 -9.06
N ILE A 500 -8.75 22.12 -8.18
CA ILE A 500 -9.76 22.68 -7.26
C ILE A 500 -10.91 23.33 -8.05
N THR A 501 -10.59 24.09 -9.10
CA THR A 501 -11.59 24.77 -9.94
C THR A 501 -12.44 23.75 -10.70
N SER A 502 -11.84 22.70 -11.24
CA SER A 502 -12.53 21.60 -11.92
C SER A 502 -13.49 20.87 -10.96
N LEU A 503 -12.99 20.32 -9.85
CA LEU A 503 -13.81 19.57 -8.88
C LEU A 503 -14.94 20.43 -8.30
N THR A 504 -14.66 21.67 -7.91
CA THR A 504 -15.70 22.56 -7.35
C THR A 504 -16.66 23.14 -8.39
N SER A 505 -16.43 22.94 -9.68
CA SER A 505 -17.32 23.38 -10.77
C SER A 505 -18.12 22.26 -11.44
N MET A 506 -17.89 20.99 -11.09
CA MET A 506 -18.73 19.86 -11.56
C MET A 506 -20.22 20.09 -11.27
N LYS A 507 -21.11 19.50 -12.08
CA LYS A 507 -22.57 19.60 -11.87
C LYS A 507 -22.97 18.89 -10.54
N PRO A 508 -24.08 19.26 -9.87
CA PRO A 508 -24.48 18.64 -8.61
C PRO A 508 -24.61 17.12 -8.68
N GLU A 509 -25.24 16.62 -9.75
CA GLU A 509 -25.42 15.20 -10.04
C GLU A 509 -24.09 14.43 -10.11
N TYR A 510 -23.09 14.98 -10.80
CA TYR A 510 -21.74 14.42 -10.86
C TYR A 510 -21.06 14.43 -9.49
N THR A 511 -21.29 15.49 -8.69
CA THR A 511 -20.72 15.60 -7.34
C THR A 511 -21.30 14.54 -6.39
N VAL A 512 -22.61 14.27 -6.50
CA VAL A 512 -23.31 13.22 -5.76
C VAL A 512 -22.85 11.82 -6.21
N GLU A 513 -22.68 11.60 -7.51
CA GLU A 513 -22.18 10.33 -8.05
C GLU A 513 -20.72 10.06 -7.59
N THR A 514 -19.85 11.08 -7.60
CA THR A 514 -18.51 11.01 -7.00
C THR A 514 -18.55 10.64 -5.52
N ALA A 515 -19.51 11.16 -4.75
CA ALA A 515 -19.64 10.84 -3.33
C ALA A 515 -20.15 9.40 -3.05
N LYS A 516 -20.82 8.77 -4.02
CA LYS A 516 -21.31 7.39 -3.94
C LYS A 516 -20.25 6.35 -4.33
N ASP A 517 -19.41 6.63 -5.33
CA ASP A 517 -18.32 5.72 -5.72
C ASP A 517 -17.29 5.56 -4.58
N PRO A 518 -16.86 4.33 -4.21
CA PRO A 518 -15.90 4.12 -3.12
C PRO A 518 -14.52 4.75 -3.32
N SER A 519 -14.13 5.04 -4.56
CA SER A 519 -12.88 5.69 -4.98
C SER A 519 -13.09 7.20 -5.11
N GLY A 520 -14.19 7.62 -5.72
CA GLY A 520 -14.59 9.03 -5.82
C GLY A 520 -14.81 9.69 -4.45
N ALA A 521 -15.37 8.96 -3.48
CA ALA A 521 -15.53 9.41 -2.10
C ALA A 521 -14.19 9.86 -1.49
N ARG A 522 -13.11 9.11 -1.73
CA ARG A 522 -11.76 9.44 -1.24
C ARG A 522 -11.18 10.69 -1.91
N VAL A 523 -11.55 10.98 -3.15
CA VAL A 523 -11.19 12.25 -3.82
C VAL A 523 -11.84 13.44 -3.11
N ILE A 524 -13.12 13.33 -2.74
CA ILE A 524 -13.82 14.36 -1.96
C ILE A 524 -13.22 14.50 -0.56
N GLU A 525 -12.94 13.39 0.14
CA GLU A 525 -12.27 13.41 1.44
C GLU A 525 -10.90 14.11 1.38
N ALA A 526 -10.07 13.79 0.38
CA ALA A 526 -8.76 14.41 0.19
C ALA A 526 -8.87 15.92 -0.12
N PHE A 527 -9.81 16.32 -0.98
CA PHE A 527 -10.10 17.73 -1.22
C PHE A 527 -10.55 18.46 0.05
N LEU A 528 -11.40 17.85 0.88
CA LEU A 528 -11.84 18.42 2.15
C LEU A 528 -10.70 18.52 3.19
N ALA A 529 -9.71 17.63 3.14
CA ALA A 529 -8.50 17.68 3.98
C ALA A 529 -7.40 18.64 3.46
N SER A 530 -7.43 19.01 2.17
CA SER A 530 -6.47 19.92 1.53
C SER A 530 -6.46 21.33 2.13
N ASN A 531 -5.46 22.15 1.80
CA ASN A 531 -5.44 23.57 2.15
C ASN A 531 -6.28 24.48 1.23
N ALA A 532 -7.16 23.91 0.38
CA ALA A 532 -8.10 24.69 -0.43
C ALA A 532 -9.01 25.60 0.43
N ALA A 533 -9.45 26.73 -0.14
CA ALA A 533 -10.14 27.76 0.63
C ALA A 533 -11.51 27.28 1.14
N SER A 534 -11.91 27.74 2.33
CA SER A 534 -13.21 27.41 2.95
C SER A 534 -14.42 27.69 2.03
N LYS A 535 -14.38 28.77 1.23
CA LYS A 535 -15.42 29.08 0.22
C LYS A 535 -15.49 28.03 -0.91
N GLN A 536 -14.36 27.44 -1.30
CA GLN A 536 -14.30 26.36 -2.29
C GLN A 536 -14.83 25.04 -1.69
N LYS A 537 -14.46 24.72 -0.44
CA LYS A 537 -15.02 23.56 0.29
C LYS A 537 -16.55 23.69 0.46
N ARG A 538 -17.06 24.85 0.90
CA ARG A 538 -18.49 25.19 0.99
C ARG A 538 -19.23 24.95 -0.34
N ARG A 539 -18.65 25.39 -1.46
CA ARG A 539 -19.23 25.25 -2.81
C ARG A 539 -19.41 23.80 -3.26
N LEU A 540 -18.56 22.88 -2.82
CA LEU A 540 -18.74 21.45 -3.08
C LEU A 540 -19.80 20.85 -2.15
N ILE A 541 -19.70 21.08 -0.83
CA ILE A 541 -20.59 20.44 0.15
C ILE A 541 -22.06 20.84 -0.06
N ILE A 542 -22.34 22.09 -0.46
CA ILE A 542 -23.71 22.56 -0.77
C ILE A 542 -24.39 21.70 -1.86
N LYS A 543 -23.64 21.12 -2.81
CA LYS A 543 -24.21 20.27 -3.88
C LYS A 543 -24.62 18.87 -3.41
N LEU A 544 -24.17 18.45 -2.23
CA LEU A 544 -24.50 17.15 -1.62
C LEU A 544 -25.75 17.21 -0.73
N ARG A 545 -26.35 18.39 -0.55
CA ARG A 545 -27.63 18.54 0.16
C ARG A 545 -28.75 17.76 -0.54
N GLY A 546 -29.70 17.26 0.25
CA GLY A 546 -30.74 16.33 -0.17
C GLY A 546 -30.24 14.89 -0.41
N HIS A 547 -28.96 14.61 -0.16
CA HIS A 547 -28.33 13.31 -0.43
C HIS A 547 -27.47 12.79 0.73
N PHE A 548 -27.29 13.53 1.83
CA PHE A 548 -26.49 13.06 2.98
C PHE A 548 -27.15 11.87 3.67
N GLY A 549 -28.50 11.82 3.69
CA GLY A 549 -29.27 10.67 4.15
C GLY A 549 -28.89 9.40 3.37
N GLU A 550 -29.02 9.42 2.03
CA GLU A 550 -28.65 8.29 1.16
C GLU A 550 -27.17 7.92 1.32
N LEU A 551 -26.26 8.89 1.25
CA LEU A 551 -24.81 8.68 1.36
C LEU A 551 -24.41 7.99 2.68
N SER A 552 -25.11 8.26 3.79
CA SER A 552 -24.82 7.65 5.09
C SER A 552 -25.04 6.13 5.14
N LEU A 553 -25.97 5.63 4.32
CA LEU A 553 -26.29 4.20 4.24
C LEU A 553 -25.16 3.41 3.53
N HIS A 554 -24.38 4.07 2.68
CA HIS A 554 -23.20 3.50 2.05
C HIS A 554 -21.98 3.52 2.98
N LYS A 555 -21.22 2.42 3.02
CA LYS A 555 -20.02 2.30 3.88
C LYS A 555 -18.98 3.38 3.56
N SER A 556 -18.69 3.64 2.28
CA SER A 556 -17.83 4.75 1.83
C SER A 556 -18.45 6.11 2.13
N GLY A 557 -19.68 6.35 1.65
CA GLY A 557 -20.39 7.62 1.79
C GLY A 557 -20.52 8.11 3.23
N SER A 558 -20.59 7.22 4.22
CA SER A 558 -20.59 7.58 5.65
C SER A 558 -19.35 8.37 6.10
N PHE A 559 -18.17 8.06 5.55
CA PHE A 559 -16.94 8.83 5.81
C PHE A 559 -16.97 10.18 5.09
N THR A 560 -17.52 10.24 3.87
CA THR A 560 -17.77 11.51 3.16
C THR A 560 -18.72 12.43 3.95
N VAL A 561 -19.81 11.89 4.48
CA VAL A 561 -20.77 12.62 5.35
C VAL A 561 -20.07 13.15 6.60
N GLU A 562 -19.24 12.32 7.25
CA GLU A 562 -18.43 12.73 8.40
C GLU A 562 -17.49 13.90 8.03
N LYS A 563 -16.73 13.80 6.93
CA LYS A 563 -15.79 14.85 6.52
C LYS A 563 -16.49 16.14 6.06
N CYS A 564 -17.69 16.04 5.48
CA CYS A 564 -18.52 17.20 5.20
C CYS A 564 -18.94 17.89 6.52
N PHE A 565 -19.45 17.14 7.49
CA PHE A 565 -19.86 17.67 8.79
C PHE A 565 -18.69 18.28 9.59
N ASP A 566 -17.52 17.64 9.55
CA ASP A 566 -16.29 18.11 10.20
C ASP A 566 -15.68 19.35 9.49
N ALA A 567 -16.10 19.69 8.26
CA ALA A 567 -15.68 20.91 7.55
C ALA A 567 -16.73 22.05 7.58
N CYS A 568 -17.99 21.74 7.89
CA CYS A 568 -19.12 22.66 7.77
C CYS A 568 -19.26 23.70 8.89
N ASN A 569 -19.83 24.85 8.53
CA ASN A 569 -20.47 25.78 9.45
C ASN A 569 -21.68 25.12 10.15
N VAL A 570 -22.21 25.78 11.18
CA VAL A 570 -23.34 25.27 11.96
C VAL A 570 -24.61 25.11 11.12
N ALA A 571 -24.88 26.00 10.16
CA ALA A 571 -26.05 25.92 9.28
C ALA A 571 -26.03 24.69 8.33
N LEU A 572 -24.88 24.32 7.76
CA LEU A 572 -24.78 23.10 6.94
C LEU A 572 -24.70 21.84 7.80
N ARG A 573 -24.11 21.93 9.01
CA ARG A 573 -24.19 20.84 10.01
C ARG A 573 -25.64 20.53 10.38
N GLU A 574 -26.47 21.55 10.61
CA GLU A 574 -27.90 21.41 10.88
C GLU A 574 -28.64 20.75 9.71
N ALA A 575 -28.34 21.16 8.47
CA ALA A 575 -28.90 20.52 7.28
C ALA A 575 -28.51 19.03 7.17
N ILE A 576 -27.24 18.68 7.38
CA ILE A 576 -26.78 17.29 7.42
C ILE A 576 -27.49 16.51 8.55
N ALA A 577 -27.62 17.11 9.74
CA ALA A 577 -28.27 16.45 10.88
C ALA A 577 -29.77 16.19 10.66
N ALA A 578 -30.47 17.06 9.91
CA ALA A 578 -31.84 16.83 9.48
C ALA A 578 -31.95 15.66 8.50
N GLU A 579 -31.14 15.63 7.43
CA GLU A 579 -31.15 14.54 6.44
C GLU A 579 -30.79 13.17 7.06
N LEU A 580 -29.92 13.14 8.07
CA LEU A 580 -29.58 11.92 8.81
C LEU A 580 -30.67 11.49 9.82
N LEU A 581 -31.51 12.42 10.29
CA LEU A 581 -32.62 12.10 11.19
C LEU A 581 -33.76 11.40 10.45
N GLU A 582 -34.03 11.79 9.19
CA GLU A 582 -35.04 11.17 8.33
C GLU A 582 -34.72 9.68 8.08
N VAL A 583 -33.47 9.35 7.75
CA VAL A 583 -33.03 7.96 7.48
C VAL A 583 -32.59 7.19 8.73
N LYS A 584 -32.69 7.77 9.94
CA LYS A 584 -32.15 7.22 11.19
C LYS A 584 -32.52 5.74 11.43
N ALA A 585 -33.77 5.37 11.14
CA ALA A 585 -34.29 4.03 11.36
C ALA A 585 -33.61 2.95 10.49
N ASP A 586 -33.17 3.31 9.28
CA ASP A 586 -32.43 2.43 8.38
C ASP A 586 -30.92 2.53 8.61
N LEU A 587 -30.42 3.74 8.92
CA LEU A 587 -29.01 3.95 9.27
C LEU A 587 -28.59 3.10 10.48
N LEU A 588 -29.45 2.95 11.49
CA LEU A 588 -29.25 2.06 12.64
C LEU A 588 -29.10 0.56 12.29
N LYS A 589 -29.55 0.13 11.11
CA LYS A 589 -29.42 -1.26 10.62
C LYS A 589 -28.07 -1.51 9.93
N THR A 590 -27.30 -0.45 9.64
CA THR A 590 -26.00 -0.55 8.98
C THR A 590 -24.86 -0.70 9.98
N THR A 591 -23.73 -1.26 9.55
CA THR A 591 -22.54 -1.43 10.40
C THR A 591 -21.93 -0.12 10.90
N GLN A 592 -22.08 0.96 10.14
CA GLN A 592 -21.44 2.25 10.39
C GLN A 592 -22.36 3.27 11.08
N GLY A 593 -23.68 3.14 10.91
CA GLY A 593 -24.67 4.11 11.39
C GLY A 593 -24.67 4.34 12.91
N PRO A 594 -24.59 3.30 13.77
CA PRO A 594 -24.50 3.47 15.23
C PRO A 594 -23.26 4.24 15.73
N TYR A 595 -22.21 4.35 14.90
CA TYR A 595 -21.07 5.23 15.13
C TYR A 595 -21.36 6.65 14.61
N LEU A 596 -21.82 6.78 13.36
CA LEU A 596 -22.07 8.09 12.73
C LEU A 596 -23.13 8.92 13.48
N LEU A 597 -24.27 8.31 13.82
CA LEU A 597 -25.35 8.92 14.61
C LEU A 597 -24.86 9.45 15.98
N ARG A 598 -23.93 8.72 16.59
CA ARG A 598 -23.32 9.05 17.89
C ARG A 598 -22.29 10.18 17.75
N LYS A 599 -21.44 10.16 16.73
CA LYS A 599 -20.41 11.20 16.51
C LYS A 599 -21.04 12.56 16.18
N LEU A 600 -22.14 12.57 15.40
CA LEU A 600 -22.85 13.80 15.04
C LEU A 600 -23.89 14.24 16.09
N ASP A 601 -24.16 13.44 17.12
CA ASP A 601 -25.18 13.65 18.16
C ASP A 601 -26.58 13.91 17.58
N ILE A 602 -27.03 13.02 16.69
CA ILE A 602 -28.34 13.13 16.01
C ILE A 602 -29.51 12.98 17.00
N ASP A 603 -29.32 12.25 18.09
CA ASP A 603 -30.30 12.17 19.20
C ASP A 603 -30.37 13.48 20.01
N GLY A 604 -29.24 14.15 20.24
CA GLY A 604 -29.21 15.49 20.83
C GLY A 604 -29.83 16.54 19.92
N TYR A 605 -29.61 16.45 18.60
CA TYR A 605 -30.27 17.31 17.61
C TYR A 605 -31.80 17.13 17.63
N ALA A 606 -32.27 15.89 17.52
CA ALA A 606 -33.70 15.58 17.48
C ALA A 606 -34.45 15.93 18.79
N SER A 607 -33.79 15.79 19.94
CA SER A 607 -34.42 16.07 21.24
C SER A 607 -34.31 17.53 21.69
N ARG A 608 -33.18 18.19 21.41
CA ARG A 608 -32.80 19.49 21.98
C ARG A 608 -31.97 20.31 20.97
N PRO A 609 -32.56 20.73 19.82
CA PRO A 609 -31.83 21.32 18.71
C PRO A 609 -30.98 22.53 19.12
N GLU A 610 -31.51 23.47 19.91
CA GLU A 610 -30.75 24.65 20.35
C GLU A 610 -29.53 24.30 21.23
N GLN A 611 -29.65 23.30 22.11
CA GLN A 611 -28.50 22.82 22.87
C GLN A 611 -27.49 22.08 21.98
N TRP A 612 -27.93 21.47 20.89
CA TRP A 612 -27.04 20.89 19.89
C TRP A 612 -26.32 21.98 19.08
N LYS A 613 -27.03 22.99 18.57
CA LYS A 613 -26.46 24.13 17.81
C LYS A 613 -25.35 24.82 18.61
N SER A 614 -25.66 25.23 19.84
CA SER A 614 -24.70 25.87 20.75
C SER A 614 -23.45 25.01 21.00
N ARG A 615 -23.58 23.67 21.05
CA ARG A 615 -22.44 22.76 21.17
C ARG A 615 -21.63 22.62 19.87
N GLN A 616 -22.22 22.79 18.68
CA GLN A 616 -21.48 22.87 17.42
C GLN A 616 -20.81 24.25 17.23
N GLU A 617 -21.45 25.33 17.71
CA GLU A 617 -20.88 26.70 17.77
C GLU A 617 -19.66 26.77 18.71
N ALA A 618 -19.74 26.15 19.90
CA ALA A 618 -18.60 26.08 20.82
C ALA A 618 -17.39 25.36 20.20
N LYS A 619 -17.60 24.23 19.51
CA LYS A 619 -16.54 23.55 18.73
C LYS A 619 -15.97 24.43 17.63
N GLN A 620 -16.83 25.19 16.95
CA GLN A 620 -16.47 26.11 15.87
C GLN A 620 -15.60 27.28 16.37
N SER A 621 -15.94 27.87 17.53
CA SER A 621 -15.14 28.94 18.14
C SER A 621 -13.79 28.41 18.63
N THR A 622 -13.80 27.34 19.43
CA THR A 622 -12.58 26.73 20.00
C THR A 622 -11.55 26.36 18.93
N TYR A 623 -12.00 25.83 17.78
CA TYR A 623 -11.10 25.54 16.66
C TYR A 623 -10.53 26.80 15.99
N ASN A 624 -11.36 27.84 15.78
CA ASN A 624 -10.91 29.10 15.19
C ASN A 624 -9.91 29.84 16.09
N GLU A 625 -10.13 29.80 17.41
CA GLU A 625 -9.21 30.29 18.44
C GLU A 625 -7.88 29.52 18.39
N PHE A 626 -7.93 28.18 18.34
CA PHE A 626 -6.75 27.33 18.19
C PHE A 626 -5.97 27.64 16.90
N CYS A 627 -6.65 27.79 15.76
CA CYS A 627 -6.01 28.17 14.51
C CYS A 627 -5.43 29.59 14.53
N SER A 628 -6.04 30.52 15.26
CA SER A 628 -5.50 31.88 15.43
C SER A 628 -4.26 31.89 16.34
N ALA A 629 -4.24 31.05 17.38
CA ALA A 629 -3.13 30.95 18.33
C ALA A 629 -1.92 30.17 17.77
N PHE A 630 -2.15 29.12 16.97
CA PHE A 630 -1.10 28.16 16.55
C PHE A 630 -0.92 28.03 15.03
N GLY A 631 -1.68 28.75 14.20
CA GLY A 631 -1.73 28.54 12.75
C GLY A 631 -0.55 29.06 11.92
N SER A 632 0.47 29.66 12.53
CA SER A 632 1.58 30.31 11.82
C SER A 632 2.88 29.47 11.82
N SER A 633 3.49 29.38 10.63
CA SER A 633 4.76 28.69 10.32
C SER A 633 4.80 27.15 10.42
N LYS A 634 5.09 26.52 9.27
CA LYS A 634 5.69 25.17 9.09
C LYS A 634 5.27 24.05 10.07
N SER A 635 4.02 23.60 10.03
CA SER A 635 3.57 22.37 10.71
C SER A 635 2.68 21.48 9.84
N ASN A 636 2.95 20.17 9.83
CA ASN A 636 2.32 19.17 8.95
C ASN A 636 0.98 18.61 9.49
N PHE A 637 0.16 19.48 10.12
CA PHE A 637 -1.17 19.12 10.60
C PHE A 637 -2.25 19.25 9.50
N PRO A 638 -3.25 18.35 9.44
CA PRO A 638 -4.34 18.43 8.47
C PRO A 638 -5.22 19.67 8.75
N LYS A 639 -5.26 20.61 7.79
CA LYS A 639 -5.96 21.89 7.94
C LYS A 639 -7.44 21.76 7.56
N ASN A 640 -8.23 21.17 8.46
CA ASN A 640 -9.70 21.22 8.42
C ASN A 640 -10.25 22.62 8.77
N THR A 641 -9.81 23.65 8.05
CA THR A 641 -10.34 25.01 8.19
C THR A 641 -11.84 25.00 7.93
N PHE A 642 -12.61 25.44 8.92
CA PHE A 642 -14.07 25.47 8.83
C PHE A 642 -14.57 26.39 7.70
N VAL A 643 -15.73 26.02 7.17
CA VAL A 643 -16.57 26.89 6.33
C VAL A 643 -17.09 28.06 7.15
N SER A 644 -16.98 29.28 6.62
CA SER A 644 -17.55 30.50 7.18
C SER A 644 -18.65 31.07 6.29
N ASP A 645 -19.61 31.77 6.91
CA ASP A 645 -20.65 32.54 6.22
C ASP A 645 -20.20 33.98 6.02
N ALA A 646 -19.54 34.24 4.89
CA ALA A 646 -19.36 35.58 4.35
C ALA A 646 -20.38 35.78 3.22
N SER A 647 -21.48 36.46 3.53
CA SER A 647 -22.58 36.76 2.60
C SER A 647 -22.48 38.19 2.07
N GLU A 648 -21.88 38.34 0.89
CA GLU A 648 -21.99 39.54 0.06
C GLU A 648 -22.36 39.13 -1.37
N ASP A 649 -23.65 38.81 -1.55
CA ASP A 649 -24.32 38.83 -2.86
C ASP A 649 -25.32 40.00 -2.82
N ALA A 650 -24.85 41.18 -3.23
CA ALA A 650 -25.66 42.37 -3.43
C ALA A 650 -25.17 43.10 -4.68
N PRO A 651 -26.02 43.41 -5.68
CA PRO A 651 -25.61 44.19 -6.83
C PRO A 651 -25.35 45.65 -6.40
N GLN A 652 -24.23 46.21 -6.83
CA GLN A 652 -24.00 47.65 -6.70
C GLN A 652 -24.66 48.37 -7.90
N ASP A 653 -25.86 48.90 -7.67
CA ASP A 653 -26.46 49.86 -8.58
C ASP A 653 -25.58 51.13 -8.66
N VAL A 654 -25.28 51.56 -9.88
CA VAL A 654 -24.44 52.74 -10.14
C VAL A 654 -25.35 53.96 -10.27
N GLU A 655 -25.69 54.56 -9.13
CA GLU A 655 -26.43 55.82 -9.12
C GLU A 655 -25.47 56.99 -9.44
N VAL A 656 -25.80 57.73 -10.51
CA VAL A 656 -25.00 58.83 -11.03
C VAL A 656 -25.67 60.15 -10.67
N GLU A 657 -25.03 60.97 -9.84
CA GLU A 657 -25.36 62.40 -9.76
C GLU A 657 -24.11 63.28 -9.82
N SER A 658 -24.28 64.49 -10.36
CA SER A 658 -23.19 65.34 -10.82
C SER A 658 -23.36 66.79 -10.39
N THR A 659 -22.26 67.45 -10.02
CA THR A 659 -21.95 68.86 -10.34
C THR A 659 -20.47 69.13 -9.94
N ARG A 660 -19.62 69.72 -10.81
CA ARG A 660 -19.36 71.17 -11.02
C ARG A 660 -18.90 71.89 -9.74
N LYS A 661 -17.91 72.79 -9.70
CA LYS A 661 -17.07 73.54 -10.68
C LYS A 661 -15.80 74.00 -9.89
N GLU A 662 -14.64 74.45 -10.39
CA GLU A 662 -13.86 74.49 -11.67
C GLU A 662 -12.47 75.11 -11.27
N SER A 663 -11.39 75.31 -12.06
CA SER A 663 -11.09 75.24 -13.50
C SER A 663 -9.59 74.93 -13.75
N ASP A 664 -9.22 74.67 -15.02
CA ASP A 664 -8.01 75.14 -15.75
C ASP A 664 -6.57 74.97 -15.22
N HIS A 665 -5.53 74.74 -16.05
CA HIS A 665 -5.45 74.75 -17.53
C HIS A 665 -4.71 73.50 -18.09
N ARG A 666 -5.03 73.17 -19.36
CA ARG A 666 -4.28 72.30 -20.29
C ARG A 666 -3.35 73.20 -21.18
N PRO A 667 -2.54 72.72 -22.17
CA PRO A 667 -2.56 71.41 -22.85
C PRO A 667 -1.18 70.76 -23.19
N THR A 668 -1.23 69.61 -23.88
CA THR A 668 -0.22 69.03 -24.84
C THR A 668 1.18 68.64 -24.34
N SER A 669 1.84 67.58 -24.84
CA SER A 669 1.44 66.48 -25.76
C SER A 669 2.51 65.38 -25.85
N GLY A 670 2.12 64.14 -26.20
CA GLY A 670 3.03 63.03 -26.57
C GLY A 670 3.43 62.14 -25.37
N VAL A 671 3.15 60.83 -25.25
CA VAL A 671 2.83 59.70 -26.15
C VAL A 671 4.05 59.03 -26.83
N LYS A 672 4.16 57.69 -26.66
CA LYS A 672 5.11 56.70 -27.27
C LYS A 672 6.54 56.69 -26.72
N ARG A 673 7.30 55.56 -26.75
CA ARG A 673 7.00 54.08 -26.74
C ARG A 673 8.35 53.33 -26.76
N HIS A 674 8.50 52.22 -26.00
CA HIS A 674 9.59 51.22 -26.14
C HIS A 674 11.04 51.79 -26.02
N ARG A 675 12.15 51.02 -26.00
CA ARG A 675 12.43 49.58 -26.17
C ARG A 675 13.69 49.19 -25.33
N GLU A 676 14.07 47.90 -25.36
CA GLU A 676 15.43 47.30 -25.45
C GLU A 676 16.69 48.21 -25.33
N GLU A 677 17.85 47.78 -24.80
CA GLU A 677 18.32 46.46 -24.31
C GLU A 677 19.62 46.57 -23.47
N HIS A 678 20.18 45.41 -23.06
CA HIS A 678 21.58 45.09 -22.71
C HIS A 678 22.50 46.16 -22.06
N ALA A 679 23.05 46.02 -20.84
CA ALA A 679 23.81 44.93 -20.17
C ALA A 679 25.35 45.04 -20.27
N LYS A 680 26.03 44.86 -19.11
CA LYS A 680 27.50 44.87 -18.88
C LYS A 680 28.13 46.28 -19.01
N ASP A 681 29.25 46.62 -18.36
CA ASP A 681 30.15 45.85 -17.49
C ASP A 681 30.94 46.75 -16.48
N LYS A 682 31.70 46.11 -15.58
CA LYS A 682 32.99 46.57 -15.00
C LYS A 682 33.10 47.91 -14.20
N ASN A 683 33.22 47.72 -12.88
CA ASN A 683 34.46 47.93 -12.07
C ASN A 683 35.03 49.34 -11.72
N VAL A 684 35.57 49.38 -10.48
CA VAL A 684 36.81 50.08 -10.04
C VAL A 684 36.76 51.60 -9.71
N SER A 685 36.45 51.89 -8.42
CA SER A 685 37.43 52.36 -7.39
C SER A 685 37.37 53.78 -6.75
N PHE A 686 38.16 53.90 -5.66
CA PHE A 686 38.69 55.09 -4.95
C PHE A 686 37.82 55.98 -4.03
N ALA A 687 37.67 55.49 -2.79
CA ALA A 687 38.26 56.05 -1.55
C ALA A 687 37.75 57.38 -0.89
N GLY A 688 37.75 57.35 0.46
CA GLY A 688 37.69 58.51 1.37
C GLY A 688 36.46 58.52 2.28
N GLY A 689 36.56 58.61 3.62
CA GLY A 689 37.74 58.55 4.50
C GLY A 689 37.44 59.06 5.93
N LYS A 690 38.35 58.79 6.89
CA LYS A 690 38.34 59.22 8.33
C LYS A 690 37.25 58.55 9.21
N GLY A 691 37.48 58.19 10.47
CA GLY A 691 38.75 58.02 11.21
C GLY A 691 38.65 58.20 12.74
N THR A 692 39.25 57.28 13.53
CA THR A 692 39.61 57.41 14.97
C THR A 692 38.47 57.59 16.01
N LYS A 693 38.57 57.19 17.30
CA LYS A 693 39.64 56.54 18.10
C LYS A 693 39.08 55.77 19.32
N GLN A 694 39.84 54.75 19.72
CA GLN A 694 40.21 54.24 21.07
C GLN A 694 39.76 55.00 22.36
N LYS A 695 39.82 54.46 23.60
CA LYS A 695 39.95 53.11 24.25
C LYS A 695 40.18 53.34 25.78
N LYS A 696 40.12 52.29 26.62
CA LYS A 696 40.59 52.15 28.04
C LYS A 696 39.60 52.60 29.16
N SER A 697 39.68 52.11 30.42
CA SER A 697 40.18 50.82 31.03
C SER A 697 40.08 50.84 32.58
N LYS A 698 40.22 49.67 33.23
CA LYS A 698 40.55 49.37 34.66
C LYS A 698 39.38 48.95 35.59
N THR A 699 39.57 48.24 36.73
CA THR A 699 40.26 46.95 37.09
C THR A 699 40.58 46.87 38.60
N SER A 700 40.05 45.88 39.32
CA SER A 700 40.54 45.22 40.57
C SER A 700 39.68 43.94 40.73
N GLU A 701 40.12 42.72 41.08
CA GLU A 701 40.90 42.23 42.23
C GLU A 701 40.19 42.37 43.59
N ALA A 702 40.16 41.41 44.52
CA ALA A 702 40.37 39.94 44.50
C ALA A 702 40.03 39.37 45.92
N THR A 703 39.64 38.08 46.09
CA THR A 703 40.03 37.17 47.22
C THR A 703 39.24 35.83 47.29
N ASP A 704 39.99 34.74 47.49
CA ASP A 704 39.75 33.52 48.31
C ASP A 704 38.61 32.48 48.16
N LYS A 705 38.94 31.30 48.73
CA LYS A 705 38.25 29.99 48.86
C LYS A 705 37.77 29.79 50.33
N PRO A 706 37.16 28.66 50.82
CA PRO A 706 37.09 27.29 50.27
C PRO A 706 35.74 26.54 50.44
N ALA A 707 35.76 25.19 50.36
CA ALA A 707 34.63 24.31 50.04
C ALA A 707 34.07 23.43 51.19
N THR A 708 32.81 22.99 51.03
CA THR A 708 32.22 21.72 51.55
C THR A 708 31.11 21.26 50.59
N LYS A 709 31.00 20.03 50.07
CA LYS A 709 30.86 18.67 50.68
C LYS A 709 29.51 18.36 51.35
N LYS A 710 28.60 17.68 50.60
CA LYS A 710 27.73 16.52 50.95
C LYS A 710 26.72 16.32 49.79
N LYS A 711 26.81 15.28 48.94
CA LYS A 711 26.43 13.84 49.07
C LYS A 711 24.92 13.57 49.23
N PRO A 712 24.35 12.60 48.47
CA PRO A 712 22.95 12.19 48.56
C PRO A 712 22.72 11.18 49.69
N PHE A 713 21.45 10.78 49.89
CA PHE A 713 21.07 9.65 50.74
C PHE A 713 20.36 8.55 49.93
N LEU A 714 20.56 7.31 50.36
CA LEU A 714 19.98 6.07 49.85
C LEU A 714 19.47 5.23 51.03
N SER A 715 18.68 4.22 50.69
CA SER A 715 18.34 3.01 51.46
C SER A 715 17.60 3.14 52.80
N GLY A 716 16.67 2.21 52.98
CA GLY A 716 15.87 1.96 54.19
C GLY A 716 14.96 0.77 53.88
N GLU A 717 15.30 -0.42 54.37
CA GLU A 717 14.78 -1.70 53.87
C GLU A 717 13.90 -2.43 54.91
N MET A 718 13.07 -3.36 54.43
CA MET A 718 12.29 -4.37 55.17
C MET A 718 11.20 -3.89 56.15
N ILE A 719 9.96 -4.33 55.88
CA ILE A 719 9.28 -5.42 56.62
C ILE A 719 7.89 -5.63 55.97
N GLY A 720 7.57 -6.86 55.56
CA GLY A 720 6.32 -7.17 54.87
C GLY A 720 5.16 -7.60 55.80
N LYS A 721 3.92 -7.57 55.28
CA LYS A 721 2.79 -8.39 55.74
C LYS A 721 1.65 -8.44 54.72
N ASN A 722 1.04 -9.62 54.60
CA ASN A 722 -0.07 -9.91 53.69
C ASN A 722 -1.31 -9.05 53.95
N ARG A 723 -2.09 -8.75 52.89
CA ARG A 723 -3.50 -9.20 52.79
C ARG A 723 -4.14 -8.96 51.41
N TYR A 724 -5.02 -9.90 51.06
CA TYR A 724 -5.95 -9.86 49.94
C TYR A 724 -6.89 -8.64 49.98
N SER A 725 -7.26 -8.12 48.80
CA SER A 725 -8.68 -7.87 48.49
C SER A 725 -8.91 -7.78 46.98
N ASN A 726 -9.78 -8.64 46.45
CA ASN A 726 -10.41 -8.43 45.14
C ASN A 726 -11.27 -7.16 45.15
N LYS A 727 -11.45 -6.54 43.98
CA LYS A 727 -12.78 -6.12 43.48
C LYS A 727 -12.76 -5.72 42.01
N LEU A 728 -13.40 -6.55 41.18
CA LEU A 728 -13.98 -6.10 39.91
C LEU A 728 -15.03 -5.03 40.20
N ARG A 729 -15.30 -4.16 39.20
CA ARG A 729 -16.70 -3.82 38.86
C ARG A 729 -16.85 -3.25 37.45
N ILE A 730 -17.53 -4.04 36.62
CA ILE A 730 -18.39 -3.69 35.47
C ILE A 730 -17.71 -2.85 34.39
#